data_AF-A0A9P6YPB2-F1
#
_entry.id   AF-A0A9P6YPB2-F1
#
_cell.length_a   1.000
_cell.length_b   1.000
_cell.length_c   1.000
_cell.angle_alpha   90.00
_cell.angle_beta   90.00
_cell.angle_gamma   90.00
#
_symmetry.space_group_name_H-M   'P 1'
#
loop_
_entity.id
_entity.type
_entity.pdbx_description
1 polymer ?
#
loop_
_entity_poly.entity_id
_entity_poly.type
_entity_poly.pdbx_seq_one_letter_code
_entity_poly.pdbx_strand_id
1 'polypeptide(L)'
;MSLSKIEAAIEDAFVEWINTFECKSHAVDTIIELADGIILSEILADIDSKWFKQLTATESTENWVVRFNNQKKLYKAITRYFEEVVGQDPQYLPTINLTAIAKDADLHELLLMCQLVIAIAVQSDNNKAYIEMIQSLTQKNQHALMVSIEEVMNRFNTESLEPRLSFVSGQSSGTSLEDMPYRYQLEFEKLILEKKQFEVAHHQLVGEYEELRERFEDILHEKEDLKNRLQDMDEAITQSNNTGKADFVMKAEIDHLKQDLERSEDKRQEAELLMETYLQSINELKKKVDELSAEAEDAASLRDQLEEYQQVTERMHKMEDALRKYKRKMEETSDLKRQIKALEEQNSDLLERSHQVEDEYRKVLAFKTLMDSYKEQVQQLESGNREILKEKTRLEEELKSAAETCAYLENDRDRNMEQVQLLEEQIKEIELGGGNMLDKALVSHRASVEEEELEEEESTMEENVKKANLTELWLTISRLKRQIKEMETASSSNVADESLKQESENLVIHKEHIQKEYDEIVQERNRLREELKQIRNGIPDSMLNQTQTIMAFRARILDLQKESNSLKESTYELETIVLEGTRSVAKNSEALERFEKDHARIQDRINRLEDITKMQLHDINRMLVEANYLNGVNNNRPDNESFQDRPGLSDQELEVIKEQNASLQIEVLHLQEEVNVTQGKIRKVKNMIKLYDQLLQEMTIRFPNINKSDEPVRHPRTKEEENDLLKKQIQDARLQSKLEQRLIITGWFDLVRRNHRDVSNLAIRSAPSSWLGRQRKILDIQLRQKLC
;
A
#
# COMPACT_ATOMS: atom_id res chain seq x y z
N MET A 1 -16.97 34.76 -14.52
CA MET A 1 -17.34 35.94 -13.71
C MET A 1 -17.55 35.45 -12.29
N SER A 2 -17.03 36.14 -11.28
CA SER A 2 -17.21 35.75 -9.88
C SER A 2 -18.69 35.78 -9.50
N LEU A 3 -19.16 34.84 -8.66
CA LEU A 3 -20.53 34.77 -8.13
C LEU A 3 -21.05 36.15 -7.65
N SER A 4 -20.19 36.89 -6.95
CA SER A 4 -20.46 38.26 -6.48
C SER A 4 -20.80 39.28 -7.60
N LYS A 5 -20.31 39.11 -8.83
CA LYS A 5 -20.67 40.00 -9.96
C LYS A 5 -22.03 39.68 -10.56
N ILE A 6 -22.49 38.44 -10.43
CA ILE A 6 -23.81 38.00 -10.89
C ILE A 6 -24.86 38.44 -9.88
N GLU A 7 -24.60 38.24 -8.59
CA GLU A 7 -25.48 38.71 -7.50
C GLU A 7 -25.65 40.23 -7.53
N ALA A 8 -24.58 41.00 -7.72
CA ALA A 8 -24.68 42.46 -7.84
C ALA A 8 -25.50 42.91 -9.08
N ALA A 9 -25.42 42.18 -10.19
CA ALA A 9 -26.22 42.50 -11.38
C ALA A 9 -27.71 42.16 -11.20
N ILE A 10 -28.01 41.12 -10.42
CA ILE A 10 -29.37 40.73 -10.04
C ILE A 10 -29.91 41.73 -9.01
N GLU A 11 -29.08 42.19 -8.08
CA GLU A 11 -29.41 43.24 -7.11
C GLU A 11 -29.86 44.53 -7.80
N ASP A 12 -29.04 45.08 -8.70
CA ASP A 12 -29.38 46.27 -9.49
C ASP A 12 -30.72 46.11 -10.25
N ALA A 13 -30.97 44.92 -10.78
CA ALA A 13 -32.17 44.62 -11.56
C ALA A 13 -33.43 44.56 -10.69
N PHE A 14 -33.35 43.94 -9.51
CA PHE A 14 -34.46 43.91 -8.57
C PHE A 14 -34.74 45.28 -7.96
N VAL A 15 -33.73 46.11 -7.68
CA VAL A 15 -33.93 47.48 -7.17
C VAL A 15 -34.65 48.34 -8.22
N GLU A 16 -34.23 48.30 -9.49
CA GLU A 16 -34.88 49.07 -10.55
C GLU A 16 -36.32 48.59 -10.78
N TRP A 17 -36.56 47.27 -10.79
CA TRP A 17 -37.91 46.71 -10.92
C TRP A 17 -38.81 47.08 -9.75
N ILE A 18 -38.29 46.95 -8.51
CA ILE A 18 -38.98 47.37 -7.31
C ILE A 18 -39.35 48.84 -7.47
N ASN A 19 -38.43 49.75 -7.80
CA ASN A 19 -38.73 51.17 -7.92
C ASN A 19 -39.76 51.56 -9.02
N THR A 20 -40.22 50.63 -9.87
CA THR A 20 -41.32 50.89 -10.83
C THR A 20 -42.73 50.89 -10.22
N PHE A 21 -42.93 50.32 -9.04
CA PHE A 21 -44.26 50.27 -8.41
C PHE A 21 -44.57 51.56 -7.65
N GLU A 22 -45.73 52.16 -7.92
CA GLU A 22 -46.19 53.43 -7.33
C GLU A 22 -46.70 53.29 -5.88
N CYS A 23 -46.91 52.06 -5.40
CA CYS A 23 -47.61 51.75 -4.14
C CYS A 23 -46.70 51.76 -2.89
N LYS A 24 -45.47 52.25 -2.99
CA LYS A 24 -44.45 52.14 -1.93
C LYS A 24 -44.43 53.31 -0.98
N SER A 25 -44.14 53.02 0.27
CA SER A 25 -43.89 54.04 1.28
C SER A 25 -42.60 54.86 1.03
N HIS A 26 -41.51 54.25 0.54
CA HIS A 26 -40.20 54.90 0.29
C HIS A 26 -39.49 54.31 -0.96
N ALA A 27 -38.62 55.07 -1.61
CA ALA A 27 -37.75 54.57 -2.69
C ALA A 27 -36.63 53.70 -2.10
N VAL A 28 -36.33 52.57 -2.77
CA VAL A 28 -35.34 51.59 -2.29
C VAL A 28 -34.04 51.81 -3.06
N ASP A 29 -32.95 52.09 -2.35
CA ASP A 29 -31.62 52.25 -2.97
C ASP A 29 -30.78 50.97 -2.86
N THR A 30 -31.07 50.10 -1.88
CA THR A 30 -30.34 48.85 -1.65
C THR A 30 -31.27 47.75 -1.18
N ILE A 31 -31.04 46.50 -1.61
CA ILE A 31 -31.93 45.38 -1.29
C ILE A 31 -32.03 45.10 0.21
N ILE A 32 -30.98 45.43 0.98
CA ILE A 32 -30.93 45.33 2.45
C ILE A 32 -32.09 46.08 3.13
N GLU A 33 -32.62 47.14 2.52
CA GLU A 33 -33.76 47.90 3.06
C GLU A 33 -35.06 47.08 3.04
N LEU A 34 -35.14 46.02 2.22
CA LEU A 34 -36.26 45.08 2.15
C LEU A 34 -36.25 44.04 3.28
N ALA A 35 -35.22 44.02 4.13
CA ALA A 35 -35.08 43.06 5.23
C ALA A 35 -36.18 43.19 6.29
N ASP A 36 -36.86 44.34 6.39
CA ASP A 36 -37.99 44.57 7.29
C ASP A 36 -39.29 43.87 6.85
N GLY A 37 -39.35 43.43 5.58
CA GLY A 37 -40.47 42.74 4.96
C GLY A 37 -41.70 43.64 4.68
N ILE A 38 -41.62 44.94 4.95
CA ILE A 38 -42.77 45.86 4.83
C ILE A 38 -43.01 46.20 3.37
N ILE A 39 -41.97 46.63 2.65
CA ILE A 39 -42.08 47.01 1.24
C ILE A 39 -42.47 45.80 0.38
N LEU A 40 -41.94 44.60 0.67
CA LEU A 40 -42.33 43.38 -0.02
C LEU A 40 -43.81 43.03 0.24
N SER A 41 -44.32 43.31 1.44
CA SER A 41 -45.74 43.11 1.75
C SER A 41 -46.66 44.10 1.02
N GLU A 42 -46.23 45.35 0.85
CA GLU A 42 -46.95 46.37 0.05
C GLU A 42 -47.03 45.96 -1.42
N ILE A 43 -45.93 45.46 -1.99
CA ILE A 43 -45.86 44.99 -3.39
C ILE A 43 -46.78 43.77 -3.59
N LEU A 44 -46.76 42.78 -2.68
CA LEU A 44 -47.65 41.62 -2.78
C LEU A 44 -49.13 42.01 -2.62
N ALA A 45 -49.43 43.01 -1.78
CA ALA A 45 -50.77 43.55 -1.65
C ALA A 45 -51.26 44.28 -2.91
N ASP A 46 -50.36 44.87 -3.69
CA ASP A 46 -50.67 45.42 -5.02
C ASP A 46 -50.94 44.31 -6.04
N ILE A 47 -50.09 43.27 -6.06
CA ILE A 47 -50.20 42.13 -7.00
C ILE A 47 -51.53 41.38 -6.82
N ASP A 48 -51.87 41.03 -5.58
CA ASP A 48 -53.17 40.44 -5.28
C ASP A 48 -53.72 40.94 -3.93
N SER A 49 -54.46 42.04 -4.02
CA SER A 49 -55.16 42.61 -2.88
C SER A 49 -56.20 41.69 -2.25
N LYS A 50 -56.67 40.62 -2.92
CA LYS A 50 -57.63 39.69 -2.30
C LYS A 50 -56.92 38.72 -1.36
N TRP A 51 -55.71 38.27 -1.72
CA TRP A 51 -54.94 37.31 -0.94
C TRP A 51 -54.09 37.96 0.15
N PHE A 52 -53.39 39.05 -0.20
CA PHE A 52 -52.38 39.65 0.66
C PHE A 52 -52.91 40.79 1.55
N LYS A 53 -54.23 41.00 1.61
CA LYS A 53 -54.93 42.04 2.39
C LYS A 53 -54.61 42.07 3.88
N GLN A 54 -54.16 40.94 4.43
CA GLN A 54 -53.93 40.73 5.86
C GLN A 54 -52.46 40.92 6.28
N LEU A 55 -51.57 41.26 5.34
CA LEU A 55 -50.14 41.45 5.59
C LEU A 55 -49.75 42.86 6.06
N THR A 56 -50.70 43.76 6.34
CA THR A 56 -50.39 45.11 6.87
C THR A 56 -49.45 45.02 8.08
N ALA A 57 -48.19 45.38 7.84
CA ALA A 57 -47.11 45.23 8.79
C ALA A 57 -47.20 46.30 9.89
N THR A 58 -46.86 45.87 11.10
CA THR A 58 -46.76 46.70 12.29
C THR A 58 -45.38 47.38 12.28
N GLU A 59 -45.37 48.69 12.54
CA GLU A 59 -44.25 49.64 12.64
C GLU A 59 -42.82 49.12 12.39
N SER A 60 -42.11 49.81 11.47
CA SER A 60 -40.68 49.64 11.19
C SER A 60 -39.85 49.79 12.47
N THR A 61 -39.26 48.71 12.95
CA THR A 61 -38.37 48.75 14.12
C THR A 61 -37.05 48.03 13.82
N GLU A 62 -35.94 48.55 14.36
CA GLU A 62 -34.60 47.95 14.29
C GLU A 62 -34.49 46.60 15.03
N ASN A 63 -35.59 46.15 15.65
CA ASN A 63 -35.62 44.91 16.39
C ASN A 63 -35.70 43.71 15.44
N TRP A 64 -34.61 42.95 15.35
CA TRP A 64 -34.50 41.75 14.51
C TRP A 64 -35.62 40.73 14.75
N VAL A 65 -36.19 40.68 15.97
CA VAL A 65 -37.32 39.79 16.30
C VAL A 65 -38.60 40.20 15.57
N VAL A 66 -38.83 41.51 15.40
CA VAL A 66 -39.99 42.04 14.66
C VAL A 66 -39.79 41.81 13.17
N ARG A 67 -38.57 42.06 12.64
CA ARG A 67 -38.20 41.74 11.26
C ARG A 67 -38.40 40.26 10.95
N PHE A 68 -37.93 39.38 11.83
CA PHE A 68 -38.13 37.93 11.71
C PHE A 68 -39.61 37.55 11.67
N ASN A 69 -40.43 38.15 12.55
CA ASN A 69 -41.86 37.86 12.57
C ASN A 69 -42.57 38.38 11.30
N ASN A 70 -42.17 39.54 10.77
CA ASN A 70 -42.71 40.08 9.52
C ASN A 70 -42.30 39.19 8.33
N GLN A 71 -41.01 38.83 8.21
CA GLN A 71 -40.52 37.93 7.17
C GLN A 71 -41.13 36.52 7.25
N LYS A 72 -41.36 36.00 8.47
CA LYS A 72 -42.04 34.72 8.67
C LYS A 72 -43.50 34.75 8.22
N LYS A 73 -44.21 35.86 8.48
CA LYS A 73 -45.58 36.05 7.98
C LYS A 73 -45.60 36.17 6.46
N LEU A 74 -44.65 36.93 5.90
CA LEU A 74 -44.48 37.11 4.46
C LEU A 74 -44.20 35.78 3.75
N TYR A 75 -43.17 35.06 4.18
CA TYR A 75 -42.80 33.75 3.63
C TYR A 75 -43.95 32.75 3.71
N LYS A 76 -44.64 32.66 4.86
CA LYS A 76 -45.82 31.78 4.99
C LYS A 76 -46.95 32.14 4.02
N ALA A 77 -47.18 33.43 3.77
CA ALA A 77 -48.18 33.87 2.80
C ALA A 77 -47.77 33.54 1.35
N ILE A 78 -46.50 33.73 1.02
CA ILE A 78 -45.91 33.39 -0.29
C ILE A 78 -46.01 31.89 -0.55
N THR A 79 -45.52 31.04 0.37
CA THR A 79 -45.57 29.57 0.25
C THR A 79 -47.00 29.08 0.09
N ARG A 80 -47.94 29.63 0.86
CA ARG A 80 -49.36 29.28 0.76
C ARG A 80 -50.00 29.74 -0.55
N TYR A 81 -49.57 30.88 -1.11
CA TYR A 81 -50.04 31.32 -2.42
C TYR A 81 -49.56 30.38 -3.53
N PHE A 82 -48.31 29.91 -3.47
CA PHE A 82 -47.80 28.91 -4.42
C PHE A 82 -48.58 27.59 -4.33
N GLU A 83 -48.92 27.15 -3.13
CA GLU A 83 -49.68 25.91 -2.91
C GLU A 83 -51.16 26.03 -3.33
N GLU A 84 -51.87 27.08 -2.88
CA GLU A 84 -53.33 27.19 -3.03
C GLU A 84 -53.77 27.89 -4.33
N VAL A 85 -52.98 28.84 -4.85
CA VAL A 85 -53.35 29.63 -6.04
C VAL A 85 -52.58 29.19 -7.29
N VAL A 86 -51.26 28.97 -7.16
CA VAL A 86 -50.42 28.52 -8.28
C VAL A 86 -50.50 26.99 -8.47
N GLY A 87 -50.87 26.24 -7.43
CA GLY A 87 -51.01 24.78 -7.46
C GLY A 87 -49.68 24.02 -7.51
N GLN A 88 -48.60 24.62 -7.02
CA GLN A 88 -47.25 24.06 -7.00
C GLN A 88 -46.90 23.57 -5.60
N ASP A 89 -46.28 22.38 -5.49
CA ASP A 89 -45.91 21.84 -4.18
C ASP A 89 -44.82 22.71 -3.54
N PRO A 90 -45.05 23.25 -2.33
CA PRO A 90 -44.10 24.12 -1.64
C PRO A 90 -42.75 23.45 -1.29
N GLN A 91 -42.62 22.13 -1.45
CA GLN A 91 -41.35 21.41 -1.29
C GLN A 91 -40.30 21.76 -2.35
N TYR A 92 -40.72 22.20 -3.53
CA TYR A 92 -39.80 22.55 -4.63
C TYR A 92 -39.35 24.03 -4.61
N LEU A 93 -39.90 24.82 -3.68
CA LEU A 93 -39.47 26.19 -3.46
C LEU A 93 -38.08 26.23 -2.78
N PRO A 94 -37.19 27.16 -3.17
CA PRO A 94 -35.95 27.38 -2.46
C PRO A 94 -36.23 27.70 -0.98
N THR A 95 -35.59 26.96 -0.07
CA THR A 95 -35.74 27.17 1.37
C THR A 95 -35.00 28.43 1.78
N ILE A 96 -35.74 29.48 2.14
CA ILE A 96 -35.15 30.77 2.55
C ILE A 96 -34.84 30.75 4.05
N ASN A 97 -33.62 31.11 4.41
CA ASN A 97 -33.21 31.27 5.81
C ASN A 97 -33.68 32.61 6.38
N LEU A 98 -34.90 32.60 6.94
CA LEU A 98 -35.52 33.77 7.58
C LEU A 98 -34.69 34.34 8.75
N THR A 99 -33.86 33.53 9.41
CA THR A 99 -33.04 34.01 10.53
C THR A 99 -31.84 34.83 10.06
N ALA A 100 -31.25 34.46 8.91
CA ALA A 100 -30.15 35.18 8.28
C ALA A 100 -30.62 36.55 7.74
N ILE A 101 -31.82 36.60 7.12
CA ILE A 101 -32.44 37.86 6.69
C ILE A 101 -32.71 38.78 7.88
N ALA A 102 -33.24 38.24 8.98
CA ALA A 102 -33.66 39.07 10.12
C ALA A 102 -32.49 39.61 10.95
N LYS A 103 -31.40 38.84 11.11
CA LYS A 103 -30.25 39.20 11.96
C LYS A 103 -29.14 39.91 11.19
N ASP A 104 -28.78 39.36 10.03
CA ASP A 104 -27.59 39.76 9.29
C ASP A 104 -27.94 40.49 7.99
N ALA A 105 -29.23 40.60 7.66
CA ALA A 105 -29.76 41.18 6.42
C ALA A 105 -29.02 40.62 5.18
N ASP A 106 -28.85 39.30 5.17
CA ASP A 106 -28.08 38.60 4.16
C ASP A 106 -28.64 38.85 2.75
N LEU A 107 -27.76 39.30 1.84
CA LEU A 107 -28.12 39.72 0.50
C LEU A 107 -28.66 38.57 -0.34
N HIS A 108 -28.04 37.38 -0.22
CA HIS A 108 -28.39 36.22 -1.04
C HIS A 108 -29.78 35.69 -0.68
N GLU A 109 -30.06 35.52 0.62
CA GLU A 109 -31.37 35.09 1.11
C GLU A 109 -32.49 36.10 0.78
N LEU A 110 -32.17 37.39 0.79
CA LEU A 110 -33.12 38.45 0.43
C LEU A 110 -33.40 38.51 -1.08
N LEU A 111 -32.40 38.21 -1.91
CA LEU A 111 -32.56 38.03 -3.35
C LEU A 111 -33.46 36.83 -3.67
N LEU A 112 -33.30 35.70 -2.97
CA LEU A 112 -34.19 34.54 -3.10
C LEU A 112 -35.64 34.90 -2.73
N MET A 113 -35.84 35.71 -1.69
CA MET A 113 -37.18 36.22 -1.35
C MET A 113 -37.77 37.09 -2.48
N CYS A 114 -36.98 37.99 -3.06
CA CYS A 114 -37.41 38.80 -4.19
C CYS A 114 -37.72 37.96 -5.44
N GLN A 115 -36.97 36.88 -5.66
CA GLN A 115 -37.17 35.93 -6.75
C GLN A 115 -38.51 35.21 -6.65
N LEU A 116 -38.95 34.85 -5.43
CA LEU A 116 -40.29 34.31 -5.20
C LEU A 116 -41.38 35.35 -5.45
N VAL A 117 -41.15 36.61 -5.06
CA VAL A 117 -42.12 37.69 -5.25
C VAL A 117 -42.31 38.04 -6.74
N ILE A 118 -41.24 38.09 -7.54
CA ILE A 118 -41.38 38.31 -8.99
C ILE A 118 -42.02 37.13 -9.71
N ALA A 119 -41.74 35.89 -9.27
CA ALA A 119 -42.41 34.71 -9.79
C ALA A 119 -43.92 34.77 -9.51
N ILE A 120 -44.33 35.22 -8.32
CA ILE A 120 -45.75 35.50 -8.01
C ILE A 120 -46.32 36.59 -8.92
N ALA A 121 -45.60 37.69 -9.13
CA ALA A 121 -46.05 38.79 -9.99
C ALA A 121 -46.35 38.31 -11.44
N VAL A 122 -45.49 37.46 -12.00
CA VAL A 122 -45.62 36.91 -13.37
C VAL A 122 -46.70 35.82 -13.46
N GLN A 123 -46.95 35.11 -12.36
CA GLN A 123 -47.94 34.03 -12.30
C GLN A 123 -49.34 34.50 -11.85
N SER A 124 -49.47 35.76 -11.42
CA SER A 124 -50.74 36.36 -11.00
C SER A 124 -51.72 36.57 -12.14
N ASP A 125 -53.02 36.72 -11.82
CA ASP A 125 -54.08 36.99 -12.81
C ASP A 125 -53.87 38.31 -13.57
N ASN A 126 -53.11 39.26 -13.01
CA ASN A 126 -52.78 40.56 -13.61
C ASN A 126 -51.35 40.62 -14.19
N ASN A 127 -50.78 39.46 -14.54
CA ASN A 127 -49.40 39.33 -15.01
C ASN A 127 -49.02 40.22 -16.19
N LYS A 128 -49.97 40.56 -17.09
CA LYS A 128 -49.69 41.43 -18.24
C LYS A 128 -49.14 42.80 -17.83
N ALA A 129 -49.68 43.41 -16.78
CA ALA A 129 -49.21 44.69 -16.27
C ALA A 129 -47.78 44.57 -15.70
N TYR A 130 -47.51 43.50 -14.94
CA TYR A 130 -46.19 43.26 -14.35
C TYR A 130 -45.13 42.90 -15.41
N ILE A 131 -45.51 42.18 -16.48
CA ILE A 131 -44.65 41.87 -17.61
C ILE A 131 -44.32 43.13 -18.41
N GLU A 132 -45.30 44.02 -18.66
CA GLU A 132 -45.06 45.32 -19.31
C GLU A 132 -44.13 46.21 -18.48
N MET A 133 -44.25 46.18 -17.14
CA MET A 133 -43.31 46.88 -16.26
C MET A 133 -41.89 46.33 -16.37
N ILE A 134 -41.72 44.99 -16.37
CA ILE A 134 -40.41 44.35 -16.60
C ILE A 134 -39.85 44.76 -17.97
N GLN A 135 -40.67 44.81 -19.01
CA GLN A 135 -40.27 45.20 -20.37
C GLN A 135 -39.92 46.69 -20.54
N SER A 136 -40.27 47.55 -19.58
CA SER A 136 -39.91 48.97 -19.60
C SER A 136 -38.51 49.25 -19.02
N LEU A 137 -37.91 48.27 -18.33
CA LEU A 137 -36.57 48.35 -17.73
C LEU A 137 -35.44 48.28 -18.77
N THR A 138 -34.21 48.51 -18.33
CA THR A 138 -33.03 48.35 -19.19
C THR A 138 -32.82 46.89 -19.64
N GLN A 139 -32.31 46.67 -20.86
CA GLN A 139 -32.13 45.32 -21.42
C GLN A 139 -31.23 44.41 -20.56
N LYS A 140 -30.26 44.99 -19.86
CA LYS A 140 -29.39 44.27 -18.90
C LYS A 140 -30.21 43.72 -17.73
N ASN A 141 -31.10 44.55 -17.17
CA ASN A 141 -31.90 44.21 -16.00
C ASN A 141 -33.07 43.29 -16.37
N GLN A 142 -33.65 43.47 -17.55
CA GLN A 142 -34.61 42.51 -18.14
C GLN A 142 -34.03 41.10 -18.22
N HIS A 143 -32.80 40.96 -18.73
CA HIS A 143 -32.15 39.66 -18.86
C HIS A 143 -31.87 39.02 -17.49
N ALA A 144 -31.43 39.82 -16.51
CA ALA A 144 -31.20 39.33 -15.15
C ALA A 144 -32.49 38.82 -14.48
N LEU A 145 -33.60 39.56 -14.60
CA LEU A 145 -34.90 39.14 -14.07
C LEU A 145 -35.46 37.91 -14.81
N MET A 146 -35.26 37.82 -16.13
CA MET A 146 -35.67 36.66 -16.93
C MET A 146 -34.98 35.39 -16.45
N VAL A 147 -33.66 35.43 -16.23
CA VAL A 147 -32.91 34.27 -15.70
C VAL A 147 -33.42 33.88 -14.31
N SER A 148 -33.69 34.86 -13.44
CA SER A 148 -34.24 34.63 -12.11
C SER A 148 -35.65 33.99 -12.15
N ILE A 149 -36.50 34.39 -13.09
CA ILE A 149 -37.83 33.78 -13.29
C ILE A 149 -37.69 32.36 -13.84
N GLU A 150 -36.85 32.14 -14.86
CA GLU A 150 -36.61 30.83 -15.45
C GLU A 150 -36.05 29.82 -14.43
N GLU A 151 -35.16 30.25 -13.53
CA GLU A 151 -34.62 29.39 -12.50
C GLU A 151 -35.70 28.86 -11.54
N VAL A 152 -36.65 29.71 -11.14
CA VAL A 152 -37.78 29.28 -10.30
C VAL A 152 -38.74 28.39 -11.09
N MET A 153 -39.04 28.73 -12.35
CA MET A 153 -39.96 27.94 -13.18
C MET A 153 -39.41 26.55 -13.56
N ASN A 154 -38.11 26.44 -13.80
CA ASN A 154 -37.49 25.15 -14.15
C ASN A 154 -37.46 24.17 -12.98
N ARG A 155 -37.41 24.66 -11.73
CA ARG A 155 -37.50 23.80 -10.53
C ARG A 155 -38.85 23.08 -10.45
N PHE A 156 -39.94 23.70 -10.91
CA PHE A 156 -41.27 23.10 -10.97
C PHE A 156 -41.46 22.13 -12.15
N ASN A 157 -40.79 22.36 -13.29
CA ASN A 157 -40.93 21.50 -14.49
C ASN A 157 -40.22 20.14 -14.40
N THR A 158 -39.54 19.85 -13.28
CA THR A 158 -38.82 18.57 -13.07
C THR A 158 -39.77 17.40 -12.74
N GLU A 159 -41.09 17.62 -12.73
CA GLU A 159 -42.10 16.56 -12.55
C GLU A 159 -42.39 15.70 -13.80
N SER A 160 -41.90 16.05 -15.00
CA SER A 160 -42.23 15.27 -16.22
C SER A 160 -41.25 14.16 -16.60
N LEU A 161 -40.17 13.93 -15.83
CA LEU A 161 -39.14 12.93 -16.13
C LEU A 161 -38.65 12.13 -14.91
N GLU A 162 -39.55 11.70 -14.03
CA GLU A 162 -39.25 10.66 -13.05
C GLU A 162 -39.87 9.31 -13.46
N PRO A 163 -39.05 8.28 -13.79
CA PRO A 163 -39.51 6.94 -14.05
C PRO A 163 -40.04 6.30 -12.76
N ARG A 164 -41.31 5.88 -12.83
CA ARG A 164 -41.97 5.04 -11.83
C ARG A 164 -41.09 3.84 -11.46
N LEU A 165 -40.78 3.75 -10.16
CA LEU A 165 -40.26 2.55 -9.49
C LEU A 165 -41.24 1.40 -9.67
N SER A 166 -41.04 0.58 -10.69
CA SER A 166 -41.58 -0.78 -10.77
C SER A 166 -40.54 -1.76 -10.26
N PHE A 167 -40.84 -2.31 -9.09
CA PHE A 167 -40.33 -3.56 -8.56
C PHE A 167 -40.45 -4.68 -9.61
N VAL A 168 -39.38 -4.97 -10.37
CA VAL A 168 -39.15 -6.26 -11.03
C VAL A 168 -37.65 -6.50 -11.18
N SER A 169 -37.17 -7.51 -10.46
CA SER A 169 -36.13 -8.49 -10.78
C SER A 169 -35.04 -8.15 -11.83
N GLY A 170 -33.77 -8.27 -11.39
CA GLY A 170 -32.71 -8.81 -12.24
C GLY A 170 -31.60 -7.85 -12.69
N GLN A 171 -30.47 -7.95 -12.00
CA GLN A 171 -29.09 -7.70 -12.45
C GLN A 171 -28.60 -6.26 -12.73
N SER A 172 -27.41 -6.02 -12.17
CA SER A 172 -26.38 -5.04 -12.53
C SER A 172 -26.69 -3.54 -12.38
N SER A 173 -26.26 -2.96 -11.26
CA SER A 173 -25.02 -2.16 -11.18
C SER A 173 -25.01 -1.37 -9.88
N GLY A 174 -24.03 -1.65 -9.03
CA GLY A 174 -23.79 -0.86 -7.83
C GLY A 174 -23.26 0.51 -8.21
N THR A 175 -24.08 1.54 -8.04
CA THR A 175 -23.56 2.90 -7.90
C THR A 175 -23.14 3.04 -6.44
N SER A 176 -21.82 3.05 -6.23
CA SER A 176 -21.22 2.98 -4.91
C SER A 176 -21.65 4.17 -4.06
N LEU A 177 -22.10 3.87 -2.84
CA LEU A 177 -22.29 4.84 -1.75
C LEU A 177 -20.93 5.41 -1.26
N GLU A 178 -19.81 4.95 -1.84
CA GLU A 178 -18.44 5.28 -1.43
C GLU A 178 -17.90 6.62 -1.95
N ASP A 179 -18.58 7.29 -2.89
CA ASP A 179 -18.05 8.53 -3.51
C ASP A 179 -18.60 9.82 -2.87
N MET A 180 -19.37 9.70 -1.78
CA MET A 180 -19.76 10.84 -0.93
C MET A 180 -18.66 11.10 0.11
N PRO A 181 -18.18 12.35 0.28
CA PRO A 181 -17.14 12.64 1.26
C PRO A 181 -17.56 12.12 2.63
N TYR A 182 -16.70 11.33 3.28
CA TYR A 182 -16.94 10.60 4.53
C TYR A 182 -17.64 11.43 5.63
N ARG A 183 -17.39 12.75 5.65
CA ARG A 183 -18.08 13.70 6.54
C ARG A 183 -19.60 13.73 6.34
N TYR A 184 -20.08 13.74 5.09
CA TYR A 184 -21.51 13.74 4.79
C TYR A 184 -22.15 12.37 5.02
N GLN A 185 -21.39 11.28 4.88
CA GLN A 185 -21.88 9.95 5.22
C GLN A 185 -22.15 9.82 6.72
N LEU A 186 -21.24 10.33 7.56
CA LEU A 186 -21.43 10.40 9.02
C LEU A 186 -22.58 11.32 9.42
N GLU A 187 -22.73 12.46 8.74
CA GLU A 187 -23.83 13.40 9.01
C GLU A 187 -25.19 12.82 8.60
N PHE A 188 -25.25 12.11 7.47
CA PHE A 188 -26.43 11.39 7.01
C PHE A 188 -26.81 10.24 7.95
N GLU A 189 -25.83 9.45 8.40
CA GLU A 189 -26.03 8.40 9.39
C GLU A 189 -26.54 8.97 10.72
N LYS A 190 -25.98 10.11 11.17
CA LYS A 190 -26.45 10.82 12.36
C LYS A 190 -27.90 11.31 12.19
N LEU A 191 -28.25 11.89 11.03
CA LEU A 191 -29.60 12.33 10.73
C LEU A 191 -30.59 11.16 10.71
N ILE A 192 -30.20 10.00 10.17
CA ILE A 192 -31.04 8.80 10.17
C ILE A 192 -31.28 8.31 11.60
N LEU A 193 -30.24 8.28 12.44
CA LEU A 193 -30.37 7.90 13.84
C LEU A 193 -31.26 8.87 14.61
N GLU A 194 -31.12 10.17 14.37
CA GLU A 194 -31.94 11.20 15.00
C GLU A 194 -33.41 11.11 14.53
N LYS A 195 -33.64 10.93 13.23
CA LYS A 195 -34.97 10.66 12.67
C LYS A 195 -35.61 9.44 13.32
N LYS A 196 -34.86 8.33 13.44
CA LYS A 196 -35.34 7.09 14.06
C LYS A 196 -35.67 7.30 15.55
N GLN A 197 -34.88 8.11 16.26
CA GLN A 197 -35.16 8.47 17.66
C GLN A 197 -36.45 9.30 17.76
N PHE A 198 -36.65 10.27 16.89
CA PHE A 198 -37.89 11.06 16.87
C PHE A 198 -39.11 10.24 16.48
N GLU A 199 -38.98 9.31 15.53
CA GLU A 199 -40.07 8.38 15.18
C GLU A 199 -40.46 7.49 16.37
N VAL A 200 -39.49 6.95 17.10
CA VAL A 200 -39.76 6.16 18.31
C VAL A 200 -40.44 7.01 19.39
N ALA A 201 -39.94 8.23 19.64
CA ALA A 201 -40.53 9.15 20.61
C ALA A 201 -41.96 9.54 20.22
N HIS A 202 -42.21 9.75 18.92
CA HIS A 202 -43.55 10.05 18.42
C HIS A 202 -44.51 8.88 18.62
N HIS A 203 -44.10 7.65 18.29
CA HIS A 203 -44.93 6.47 18.53
C HIS A 203 -45.21 6.24 20.02
N GLN A 204 -44.23 6.47 20.89
CA GLN A 204 -44.41 6.39 22.35
C GLN A 204 -45.43 7.43 22.83
N LEU A 205 -45.30 8.68 22.38
CA LEU A 205 -46.20 9.76 22.77
C LEU A 205 -47.63 9.52 22.28
N VAL A 206 -47.79 8.98 21.07
CA VAL A 206 -49.12 8.58 20.54
C VAL A 206 -49.74 7.49 21.41
N GLY A 207 -48.96 6.46 21.79
CA GLY A 207 -49.44 5.40 22.69
C GLY A 207 -49.84 5.93 24.07
N GLU A 208 -49.06 6.83 24.66
CA GLU A 208 -49.41 7.48 25.94
C GLU A 208 -50.69 8.32 25.82
N TYR A 209 -50.89 9.02 24.69
CA TYR A 209 -52.11 9.77 24.42
C TYR A 209 -53.34 8.87 24.29
N GLU A 210 -53.20 7.72 23.61
CA GLU A 210 -54.28 6.74 23.47
C GLU A 210 -54.65 6.12 24.83
N GLU A 211 -53.66 5.71 25.63
CA GLU A 211 -53.89 5.16 26.97
C GLU A 211 -54.52 6.19 27.91
N LEU A 212 -54.06 7.45 27.86
CA LEU A 212 -54.64 8.52 28.67
C LEU A 212 -56.08 8.82 28.25
N ARG A 213 -56.37 8.76 26.95
CA ARG A 213 -57.72 8.95 26.41
C ARG A 213 -58.66 7.84 26.85
N GLU A 214 -58.24 6.58 26.79
CA GLU A 214 -59.01 5.42 27.25
C GLU A 214 -59.34 5.54 28.74
N ARG A 215 -58.34 5.87 29.59
CA ARG A 215 -58.55 6.13 31.02
C ARG A 215 -59.53 7.28 31.28
N PHE A 216 -59.52 8.32 30.45
CA PHE A 216 -60.49 9.42 30.56
C PHE A 216 -61.91 8.97 30.22
N GLU A 217 -62.07 8.15 29.18
CA GLU A 217 -63.35 7.57 28.79
C GLU A 217 -63.89 6.60 29.85
N ASP A 218 -63.03 5.82 30.50
CA ASP A 218 -63.37 4.95 31.64
C ASP A 218 -63.87 5.75 32.85
N ILE A 219 -63.13 6.80 33.25
CA ILE A 219 -63.53 7.67 34.37
C ILE A 219 -64.88 8.35 34.08
N LEU A 220 -65.15 8.71 32.82
CA LEU A 220 -66.45 9.27 32.44
C LEU A 220 -67.58 8.22 32.56
N HIS A 221 -67.33 6.97 32.18
CA HIS A 221 -68.29 5.88 32.36
C HIS A 221 -68.55 5.60 33.85
N GLU A 222 -67.50 5.50 34.66
CA GLU A 222 -67.62 5.30 36.12
C GLU A 222 -68.42 6.43 36.79
N LYS A 223 -68.19 7.67 36.35
CA LYS A 223 -68.94 8.83 36.86
C LYS A 223 -70.43 8.76 36.52
N GLU A 224 -70.78 8.34 35.29
CA GLU A 224 -72.19 8.21 34.90
C GLU A 224 -72.86 7.03 35.62
N ASP A 225 -72.16 5.91 35.80
CA ASP A 225 -72.64 4.77 36.59
C ASP A 225 -72.88 5.13 38.06
N LEU A 226 -71.94 5.84 38.69
CA LEU A 226 -72.11 6.33 40.07
C LEU A 226 -73.28 7.30 40.21
N LYS A 227 -73.50 8.14 39.19
CA LYS A 227 -74.62 9.08 39.17
C LYS A 227 -75.97 8.36 39.02
N ASN A 228 -76.05 7.35 38.16
CA ASN A 228 -77.23 6.49 38.03
C ASN A 228 -77.52 5.76 39.35
N ARG A 229 -76.49 5.18 40.00
CA ARG A 229 -76.62 4.56 41.33
C ARG A 229 -77.14 5.51 42.40
N LEU A 230 -76.66 6.75 42.40
CA LEU A 230 -77.12 7.79 43.34
C LEU A 230 -78.58 8.13 43.10
N GLN A 231 -79.00 8.23 41.84
CA GLN A 231 -80.38 8.50 41.46
C GLN A 231 -81.32 7.35 41.86
N ASP A 232 -80.93 6.10 41.61
CA ASP A 232 -81.69 4.90 42.00
C ASP A 232 -81.82 4.78 43.52
N MET A 233 -80.75 5.09 44.26
CA MET A 233 -80.79 5.13 45.72
C MET A 233 -81.69 6.24 46.25
N ASP A 234 -81.66 7.45 45.67
CA ASP A 234 -82.55 8.54 46.04
C ASP A 234 -84.02 8.20 45.74
N GLU A 235 -84.31 7.55 44.61
CA GLU A 235 -85.65 7.02 44.31
C GLU A 235 -86.08 5.94 45.31
N ALA A 236 -85.18 5.02 45.68
CA ALA A 236 -85.46 4.00 46.69
C ALA A 236 -85.71 4.59 48.09
N ILE A 237 -84.95 5.62 48.49
CA ILE A 237 -85.10 6.32 49.77
C ILE A 237 -86.41 7.11 49.81
N THR A 238 -86.76 7.81 48.73
CA THR A 238 -88.03 8.56 48.65
C THR A 238 -89.23 7.63 48.68
N GLN A 239 -89.17 6.48 47.99
CA GLN A 239 -90.22 5.44 48.08
C GLN A 239 -90.29 4.79 49.47
N SER A 240 -89.15 4.52 50.11
CA SER A 240 -89.09 4.00 51.49
C SER A 240 -89.67 4.99 52.51
N ASN A 241 -89.41 6.29 52.36
CA ASN A 241 -90.00 7.33 53.22
C ASN A 241 -91.53 7.43 53.04
N ASN A 242 -92.04 7.22 51.82
CA ASN A 242 -93.47 7.24 51.53
C ASN A 242 -94.21 5.96 52.00
N THR A 243 -93.53 4.81 52.01
CA THR A 243 -94.15 3.50 52.33
C THR A 243 -93.79 2.96 53.73
N GLY A 244 -92.80 3.57 54.40
CA GLY A 244 -92.33 3.19 55.74
C GLY A 244 -91.53 1.88 55.81
N LYS A 245 -91.13 1.30 54.68
CA LYS A 245 -90.46 -0.01 54.62
C LYS A 245 -89.02 0.11 54.11
N ALA A 246 -88.07 0.00 55.04
CA ALA A 246 -86.62 0.01 54.75
C ALA A 246 -86.14 -1.13 53.83
N ASP A 247 -86.95 -2.19 53.67
CA ASP A 247 -86.64 -3.34 52.82
C ASP A 247 -86.42 -2.97 51.34
N PHE A 248 -87.01 -1.88 50.85
CA PHE A 248 -86.85 -1.46 49.46
C PHE A 248 -85.43 -0.93 49.16
N VAL A 249 -84.87 -0.14 50.07
CA VAL A 249 -83.48 0.37 49.96
C VAL A 249 -82.47 -0.77 50.06
N MET A 250 -82.69 -1.73 50.96
CA MET A 250 -81.82 -2.90 51.08
C MET A 250 -81.88 -3.79 49.83
N LYS A 251 -83.05 -3.92 49.19
CA LYS A 251 -83.18 -4.71 47.98
C LYS A 251 -82.51 -4.04 46.78
N ALA A 252 -82.64 -2.73 46.64
CA ALA A 252 -81.92 -1.95 45.62
C ALA A 252 -80.39 -2.06 45.77
N GLU A 253 -79.87 -2.00 47.01
CA GLU A 253 -78.43 -2.18 47.28
C GLU A 253 -77.95 -3.62 47.00
N ILE A 254 -78.76 -4.63 47.31
CA ILE A 254 -78.44 -6.03 46.98
C ILE A 254 -78.39 -6.24 45.46
N ASP A 255 -79.33 -5.64 44.72
CA ASP A 255 -79.37 -5.77 43.27
C ASP A 255 -78.20 -5.01 42.61
N HIS A 256 -77.80 -3.85 43.16
CA HIS A 256 -76.56 -3.15 42.77
C HIS A 256 -75.30 -3.98 43.03
N LEU A 257 -75.16 -4.56 44.23
CA LEU A 257 -74.00 -5.40 44.56
C LEU A 257 -73.90 -6.65 43.68
N LYS A 258 -75.04 -7.22 43.25
CA LYS A 258 -75.05 -8.33 42.29
C LYS A 258 -74.61 -7.90 40.90
N GLN A 259 -75.07 -6.74 40.43
CA GLN A 259 -74.65 -6.20 39.14
C GLN A 259 -73.16 -5.82 39.13
N ASP A 260 -72.64 -5.25 40.23
CA ASP A 260 -71.21 -4.97 40.39
C ASP A 260 -70.37 -6.26 40.41
N LEU A 261 -70.88 -7.33 41.03
CA LEU A 261 -70.24 -8.65 41.02
C LEU A 261 -70.22 -9.26 39.61
N GLU A 262 -71.34 -9.22 38.88
CA GLU A 262 -71.43 -9.72 37.50
C GLU A 262 -70.48 -8.96 36.57
N ARG A 263 -70.47 -7.62 36.63
CA ARG A 263 -69.50 -6.79 35.88
C ARG A 263 -68.05 -7.09 36.24
N SER A 264 -67.75 -7.34 37.52
CA SER A 264 -66.40 -7.72 37.94
C SER A 264 -66.02 -9.12 37.45
N GLU A 265 -66.97 -10.04 37.37
CA GLU A 265 -66.75 -11.38 36.81
C GLU A 265 -66.51 -11.33 35.30
N ASP A 266 -67.25 -10.50 34.57
CA ASP A 266 -67.06 -10.28 33.13
C ASP A 266 -65.68 -9.66 32.84
N LYS A 267 -65.30 -8.60 33.56
CA LYS A 267 -63.95 -8.00 33.45
C LYS A 267 -62.84 -9.00 33.76
N ARG A 268 -63.05 -9.91 34.73
CA ARG A 268 -62.10 -10.98 35.04
C ARG A 268 -62.01 -12.00 33.89
N GLN A 269 -63.13 -12.39 33.30
CA GLN A 269 -63.15 -13.32 32.16
C GLN A 269 -62.47 -12.70 30.93
N GLU A 270 -62.71 -11.43 30.64
CA GLU A 270 -62.04 -10.70 29.55
C GLU A 270 -60.52 -10.64 29.76
N ALA A 271 -60.07 -10.33 30.99
CA ALA A 271 -58.65 -10.33 31.33
C ALA A 271 -58.01 -11.73 31.24
N GLU A 272 -58.74 -12.79 31.64
CA GLU A 272 -58.29 -14.18 31.50
C GLU A 272 -58.14 -14.59 30.03
N LEU A 273 -59.09 -14.20 29.17
CA LEU A 273 -59.03 -14.47 27.74
C LEU A 273 -57.89 -13.70 27.07
N LEU A 274 -57.70 -12.42 27.42
CA LEU A 274 -56.57 -11.61 26.95
C LEU A 274 -55.23 -12.25 27.36
N MET A 275 -55.10 -12.69 28.62
CA MET A 275 -53.92 -13.40 29.10
C MET A 275 -53.65 -14.68 28.31
N GLU A 276 -54.69 -15.46 27.98
CA GLU A 276 -54.55 -16.66 27.16
C GLU A 276 -54.07 -16.34 25.74
N THR A 277 -54.60 -15.28 25.12
CA THR A 277 -54.13 -14.84 23.80
C THR A 277 -52.67 -14.36 23.82
N TYR A 278 -52.25 -13.65 24.88
CA TYR A 278 -50.85 -13.26 25.06
C TYR A 278 -49.94 -14.47 25.30
N LEU A 279 -50.38 -15.48 26.05
CA LEU A 279 -49.61 -16.71 26.22
C LEU A 279 -49.46 -17.49 24.91
N GLN A 280 -50.50 -17.51 24.07
CA GLN A 280 -50.43 -18.11 22.74
C GLN A 280 -49.45 -17.35 21.85
N SER A 281 -49.51 -16.02 21.79
CA SER A 281 -48.58 -15.22 20.98
C SER A 281 -47.14 -15.35 21.46
N ILE A 282 -46.90 -15.41 22.77
CA ILE A 282 -45.57 -15.66 23.35
C ILE A 282 -45.06 -17.04 22.93
N ASN A 283 -45.90 -18.08 22.92
CA ASN A 283 -45.49 -19.41 22.49
C ASN A 283 -45.19 -19.48 20.99
N GLU A 284 -45.98 -18.79 20.15
CA GLU A 284 -45.71 -18.67 18.72
C GLU A 284 -44.40 -17.93 18.44
N LEU A 285 -44.15 -16.82 19.16
CA LEU A 285 -42.90 -16.08 19.06
C LEU A 285 -41.70 -16.90 19.54
N LYS A 286 -41.83 -17.65 20.64
CA LYS A 286 -40.79 -18.57 21.10
C LYS A 286 -40.48 -19.63 20.05
N LYS A 287 -41.51 -20.23 19.46
CA LYS A 287 -41.33 -21.22 18.39
C LYS A 287 -40.60 -20.63 17.18
N LYS A 288 -40.95 -19.40 16.77
CA LYS A 288 -40.23 -18.68 15.71
C LYS A 288 -38.78 -18.38 16.08
N VAL A 289 -38.50 -18.05 17.34
CA VAL A 289 -37.13 -17.83 17.82
C VAL A 289 -36.32 -19.12 17.76
N ASP A 290 -36.90 -20.25 18.19
CA ASP A 290 -36.23 -21.56 18.14
C ASP A 290 -36.00 -22.02 16.68
N GLU A 291 -36.95 -21.77 15.77
CA GLU A 291 -36.80 -22.02 14.33
C GLU A 291 -35.67 -21.17 13.73
N LEU A 292 -35.66 -19.86 14.01
CA LEU A 292 -34.61 -18.95 13.55
C LEU A 292 -33.24 -19.27 14.18
N SER A 293 -33.19 -19.75 15.43
CA SER A 293 -31.93 -20.15 16.04
C SER A 293 -31.37 -21.42 15.38
N ALA A 294 -32.22 -22.39 15.06
CA ALA A 294 -31.82 -23.59 14.32
C ALA A 294 -31.29 -23.23 12.92
N GLU A 295 -31.97 -22.33 12.20
CA GLU A 295 -31.49 -21.84 10.90
C GLU A 295 -30.15 -21.10 11.02
N ALA A 296 -29.93 -20.34 12.09
CA ALA A 296 -28.66 -19.66 12.35
C ALA A 296 -27.52 -20.65 12.67
N GLU A 297 -27.81 -21.74 13.38
CA GLU A 297 -26.87 -22.84 13.64
C GLU A 297 -26.52 -23.57 12.34
N ASP A 298 -27.51 -23.87 11.49
CA ASP A 298 -27.28 -24.48 10.17
C ASP A 298 -26.44 -23.56 9.26
N ALA A 299 -26.72 -22.25 9.25
CA ALA A 299 -25.93 -21.27 8.53
C ALA A 299 -24.50 -21.13 9.08
N ALA A 300 -24.29 -21.28 10.39
CA ALA A 300 -22.96 -21.36 10.99
C ALA A 300 -22.22 -22.62 10.53
N SER A 301 -22.86 -23.80 10.57
CA SER A 301 -22.26 -25.05 10.09
C SER A 301 -21.89 -25.01 8.61
N LEU A 302 -22.73 -24.40 7.76
CA LEU A 302 -22.43 -24.22 6.34
C LEU A 302 -21.26 -23.27 6.10
N ARG A 303 -21.11 -22.22 6.92
CA ARG A 303 -19.94 -21.34 6.87
C ARG A 303 -18.66 -22.08 7.26
N ASP A 304 -18.70 -22.88 8.33
CA ASP A 304 -17.55 -23.69 8.75
C ASP A 304 -17.11 -24.67 7.64
N GLN A 305 -18.08 -25.30 6.95
CA GLN A 305 -17.78 -26.16 5.80
C GLN A 305 -17.17 -25.37 4.63
N LEU A 306 -17.67 -24.18 4.33
CA LEU A 306 -17.09 -23.31 3.31
C LEU A 306 -15.66 -22.90 3.65
N GLU A 307 -15.38 -22.56 4.91
CA GLU A 307 -14.02 -22.27 5.38
C GLU A 307 -13.10 -23.50 5.25
N GLU A 308 -13.60 -24.71 5.54
CA GLU A 308 -12.85 -25.94 5.30
C GLU A 308 -12.51 -26.12 3.81
N TYR A 309 -13.48 -25.94 2.90
CA TYR A 309 -13.24 -26.00 1.46
C TYR A 309 -12.27 -24.92 0.97
N GLN A 310 -12.33 -23.71 1.54
CA GLN A 310 -11.36 -22.65 1.24
C GLN A 310 -9.95 -23.06 1.66
N GLN A 311 -9.77 -23.61 2.87
CA GLN A 311 -8.47 -24.12 3.30
C GLN A 311 -7.96 -25.26 2.41
N VAL A 312 -8.84 -26.18 1.99
CA VAL A 312 -8.47 -27.26 1.06
C VAL A 312 -8.04 -26.68 -0.30
N THR A 313 -8.75 -25.68 -0.80
CA THR A 313 -8.42 -24.99 -2.06
C THR A 313 -7.08 -24.28 -1.96
N GLU A 314 -6.78 -23.61 -0.84
CA GLU A 314 -5.49 -22.96 -0.62
C GLU A 314 -4.35 -23.98 -0.54
N ARG A 315 -4.56 -25.13 0.12
CA ARG A 315 -3.60 -26.24 0.12
C ARG A 315 -3.37 -26.79 -1.30
N MET A 316 -4.43 -26.94 -2.08
CA MET A 316 -4.34 -27.36 -3.49
C MET A 316 -3.53 -26.36 -4.31
N HIS A 317 -3.77 -25.06 -4.14
CA HIS A 317 -3.01 -24.03 -4.86
C HIS A 317 -1.51 -24.04 -4.50
N LYS A 318 -1.18 -24.25 -3.21
CA LYS A 318 0.21 -24.45 -2.76
C LYS A 318 0.86 -25.69 -3.41
N MET A 319 0.10 -26.77 -3.58
CA MET A 319 0.59 -27.98 -4.28
C MET A 319 0.74 -27.75 -5.79
N GLU A 320 -0.16 -27.01 -6.42
CA GLU A 320 -0.04 -26.59 -7.81
C GLU A 320 1.19 -25.71 -8.04
N ASP A 321 1.47 -24.76 -7.15
CA ASP A 321 2.66 -23.92 -7.21
C ASP A 321 3.94 -24.76 -7.08
N ALA A 322 3.95 -25.76 -6.19
CA ALA A 322 5.04 -26.71 -6.07
C ALA A 322 5.21 -27.52 -7.36
N LEU A 323 4.12 -28.03 -7.93
CA LEU A 323 4.13 -28.74 -9.21
C LEU A 323 4.64 -27.86 -10.36
N ARG A 324 4.22 -26.60 -10.44
CA ARG A 324 4.73 -25.63 -11.43
C ARG A 324 6.23 -25.41 -11.27
N LYS A 325 6.74 -25.31 -10.04
CA LYS A 325 8.19 -25.21 -9.76
C LYS A 325 8.94 -26.47 -10.20
N TYR A 326 8.42 -27.67 -9.89
CA TYR A 326 9.03 -28.92 -10.34
C TYR A 326 9.01 -29.07 -11.86
N LYS A 327 7.93 -28.65 -12.53
CA LYS A 327 7.83 -28.64 -13.98
C LYS A 327 8.87 -27.72 -14.62
N ARG A 328 9.02 -26.49 -14.13
CA ARG A 328 10.08 -25.56 -14.61
C ARG A 328 11.47 -26.15 -14.43
N LYS A 329 11.76 -26.76 -13.28
CA LYS A 329 13.05 -27.43 -13.06
C LYS A 329 13.30 -28.58 -14.04
N MET A 330 12.25 -29.33 -14.41
CA MET A 330 12.37 -30.39 -15.42
C MET A 330 12.61 -29.82 -16.82
N GLU A 331 11.95 -28.72 -17.19
CA GLU A 331 12.18 -28.00 -18.44
C GLU A 331 13.62 -27.47 -18.48
N GLU A 332 14.09 -26.78 -17.45
CA GLU A 332 15.47 -26.32 -17.29
C GLU A 332 16.48 -27.48 -17.37
N THR A 333 16.22 -28.61 -16.71
CA THR A 333 17.08 -29.80 -16.79
C THR A 333 17.09 -30.38 -18.20
N SER A 334 15.96 -30.36 -18.90
CA SER A 334 15.88 -30.81 -20.29
C SER A 334 16.63 -29.89 -21.26
N ASP A 335 16.60 -28.58 -21.03
CA ASP A 335 17.34 -27.60 -21.82
C ASP A 335 18.84 -27.66 -21.54
N LEU A 336 19.25 -27.83 -20.28
CA LEU A 336 20.65 -28.10 -19.94
C LEU A 336 21.16 -29.38 -20.60
N LYS A 337 20.37 -30.46 -20.64
CA LYS A 337 20.73 -31.68 -21.37
C LYS A 337 20.89 -31.43 -22.88
N ARG A 338 20.04 -30.59 -23.49
CA ARG A 338 20.19 -30.19 -24.89
C ARG A 338 21.45 -29.38 -25.12
N GLN A 339 21.76 -28.44 -24.23
CA GLN A 339 22.99 -27.64 -24.29
C GLN A 339 24.24 -28.53 -24.13
N ILE A 340 24.24 -29.47 -23.18
CA ILE A 340 25.32 -30.45 -23.02
C ILE A 340 25.52 -31.24 -24.30
N LYS A 341 24.43 -31.78 -24.88
CA LYS A 341 24.51 -32.54 -26.13
C LYS A 341 25.04 -31.69 -27.31
N ALA A 342 24.63 -30.42 -27.40
CA ALA A 342 25.13 -29.50 -28.42
C ALA A 342 26.62 -29.19 -28.24
N LEU A 343 27.09 -29.01 -26.99
CA LEU A 343 28.52 -28.84 -26.69
C LEU A 343 29.33 -30.10 -26.97
N GLU A 344 28.77 -31.29 -26.67
CA GLU A 344 29.38 -32.57 -27.02
C GLU A 344 29.53 -32.74 -28.53
N GLU A 345 28.50 -32.38 -29.30
CA GLU A 345 28.52 -32.40 -30.78
C GLU A 345 29.57 -31.41 -31.32
N GLN A 346 29.61 -30.18 -30.82
CA GLN A 346 30.66 -29.20 -31.17
C GLN A 346 32.07 -29.70 -30.83
N ASN A 347 32.25 -30.37 -29.69
CA ASN A 347 33.55 -30.94 -29.32
C ASN A 347 33.94 -32.11 -30.24
N SER A 348 32.96 -32.94 -30.63
CA SER A 348 33.20 -34.00 -31.63
C SER A 348 33.55 -33.45 -33.01
N ASP A 349 32.90 -32.36 -33.45
CA ASP A 349 33.21 -31.68 -34.70
C ASP A 349 34.61 -31.05 -34.67
N LEU A 350 34.98 -30.42 -33.55
CA LEU A 350 36.34 -29.89 -33.36
C LEU A 350 37.40 -30.99 -33.37
N LEU A 351 37.10 -32.15 -32.77
CA LEU A 351 37.99 -33.30 -32.76
C LEU A 351 38.11 -33.92 -34.16
N GLU A 352 37.01 -34.03 -34.91
CA GLU A 352 37.04 -34.46 -36.31
C GLU A 352 37.85 -33.48 -37.17
N ARG A 353 37.65 -32.18 -37.00
CA ARG A 353 38.43 -31.14 -37.69
C ARG A 353 39.90 -31.20 -37.30
N SER A 354 40.23 -31.47 -36.03
CA SER A 354 41.60 -31.69 -35.57
C SER A 354 42.22 -32.90 -36.26
N HIS A 355 41.49 -34.02 -36.35
CA HIS A 355 41.95 -35.21 -37.08
C HIS A 355 42.13 -34.95 -38.58
N GLN A 356 41.21 -34.23 -39.22
CA GLN A 356 41.35 -33.83 -40.63
C GLN A 356 42.62 -33.00 -40.85
N VAL A 357 42.88 -32.04 -39.95
CA VAL A 357 44.10 -31.22 -39.99
C VAL A 357 45.34 -32.08 -39.72
N GLU A 358 45.32 -33.00 -38.76
CA GLU A 358 46.41 -33.95 -38.52
C GLU A 358 46.70 -34.82 -39.75
N ASP A 359 45.68 -35.30 -40.46
CA ASP A 359 45.83 -36.07 -41.69
C ASP A 359 46.39 -35.22 -42.83
N GLU A 360 45.98 -33.97 -42.96
CA GLU A 360 46.61 -33.00 -43.87
C GLU A 360 48.08 -32.77 -43.52
N TYR A 361 48.41 -32.62 -42.24
CA TYR A 361 49.81 -32.52 -41.78
C TYR A 361 50.61 -33.78 -42.13
N ARG A 362 50.04 -34.98 -41.97
CA ARG A 362 50.69 -36.24 -42.39
C ARG A 362 50.93 -36.28 -43.89
N LYS A 363 49.98 -35.82 -44.71
CA LYS A 363 50.14 -35.71 -46.17
C LYS A 363 51.26 -34.71 -46.52
N VAL A 364 51.27 -33.54 -45.90
CA VAL A 364 52.32 -32.53 -46.09
C VAL A 364 53.69 -33.10 -45.68
N LEU A 365 53.76 -33.84 -44.58
CA LEU A 365 54.99 -34.49 -44.14
C LEU A 365 55.47 -35.54 -45.17
N ALA A 366 54.57 -36.34 -45.73
CA ALA A 366 54.90 -37.28 -46.81
C ALA A 366 55.35 -36.57 -48.10
N PHE A 367 54.74 -35.44 -48.45
CA PHE A 367 55.23 -34.62 -49.56
C PHE A 367 56.60 -34.01 -49.28
N LYS A 368 56.87 -33.63 -48.02
CA LYS A 368 58.18 -33.13 -47.62
C LYS A 368 59.26 -34.21 -47.72
N THR A 369 59.01 -35.42 -47.24
CA THR A 369 59.97 -36.53 -47.40
C THR A 369 60.22 -36.88 -48.87
N LEU A 370 59.17 -36.84 -49.71
CA LEU A 370 59.32 -37.02 -51.15
C LEU A 370 60.12 -35.87 -51.79
N MET A 371 59.85 -34.63 -51.41
CA MET A 371 60.59 -33.45 -51.86
C MET A 371 62.06 -33.51 -51.44
N ASP A 372 62.35 -33.95 -50.22
CA ASP A 372 63.72 -34.17 -49.73
C ASP A 372 64.42 -35.27 -50.55
N SER A 373 63.72 -36.36 -50.90
CA SER A 373 64.28 -37.40 -51.78
C SER A 373 64.55 -36.90 -53.20
N TYR A 374 63.67 -36.08 -53.78
CA TYR A 374 63.92 -35.45 -55.07
C TYR A 374 65.07 -34.46 -55.01
N LYS A 375 65.17 -33.69 -53.92
CA LYS A 375 66.30 -32.79 -53.69
C LYS A 375 67.62 -33.55 -53.59
N GLU A 376 67.63 -34.70 -52.93
CA GLU A 376 68.80 -35.59 -52.87
C GLU A 376 69.14 -36.19 -54.23
N GLN A 377 68.15 -36.64 -55.01
CA GLN A 377 68.37 -37.09 -56.39
C GLN A 377 68.93 -35.97 -57.28
N VAL A 378 68.43 -34.74 -57.15
CA VAL A 378 68.97 -33.57 -57.87
C VAL A 378 70.41 -33.32 -57.43
N GLN A 379 70.71 -33.37 -56.13
CA GLN A 379 72.08 -33.23 -55.63
C GLN A 379 73.01 -34.34 -56.16
N GLN A 380 72.54 -35.58 -56.25
CA GLN A 380 73.30 -36.70 -56.82
C GLN A 380 73.57 -36.53 -58.32
N LEU A 381 72.56 -36.08 -59.08
CA LEU A 381 72.73 -35.76 -60.50
C LEU A 381 73.67 -34.57 -60.70
N GLU A 382 73.57 -33.54 -59.86
CA GLU A 382 74.51 -32.42 -59.88
C GLU A 382 75.94 -32.87 -59.55
N SER A 383 76.14 -33.75 -58.56
CA SER A 383 77.47 -34.29 -58.26
C SER A 383 78.00 -35.17 -59.38
N GLY A 384 77.16 -36.02 -59.97
CA GLY A 384 77.53 -36.84 -61.13
C GLY A 384 77.87 -35.98 -62.36
N ASN A 385 77.11 -34.92 -62.62
CA ASN A 385 77.43 -33.94 -63.67
C ASN A 385 78.76 -33.24 -63.41
N ARG A 386 79.07 -32.88 -62.15
CA ARG A 386 80.38 -32.32 -61.80
C ARG A 386 81.51 -33.32 -62.02
N GLU A 387 81.28 -34.60 -61.77
CA GLU A 387 82.25 -35.67 -61.99
C GLU A 387 82.49 -35.93 -63.48
N ILE A 388 81.42 -36.04 -64.28
CA ILE A 388 81.50 -36.10 -65.75
C ILE A 388 82.21 -34.86 -66.31
N LEU A 389 81.94 -33.67 -65.76
CA LEU A 389 82.61 -32.45 -66.18
C LEU A 389 84.12 -32.53 -65.89
N LYS A 390 84.52 -33.08 -64.73
CA LYS A 390 85.94 -33.30 -64.39
C LYS A 390 86.61 -34.32 -65.31
N GLU A 391 85.93 -35.43 -65.61
CA GLU A 391 86.42 -36.43 -66.56
C GLU A 391 86.56 -35.84 -67.96
N LYS A 392 85.57 -35.06 -68.41
CA LYS A 392 85.63 -34.32 -69.66
C LYS A 392 86.84 -33.38 -69.68
N THR A 393 87.05 -32.57 -68.65
CA THR A 393 88.22 -31.68 -68.60
C THR A 393 89.54 -32.45 -68.61
N ARG A 394 89.61 -33.59 -67.93
CA ARG A 394 90.80 -34.46 -67.95
C ARG A 394 91.05 -35.05 -69.34
N LEU A 395 90.01 -35.54 -70.01
CA LEU A 395 90.12 -36.05 -71.38
C LEU A 395 90.47 -34.94 -72.38
N GLU A 396 89.96 -33.72 -72.18
CA GLU A 396 90.36 -32.54 -72.97
C GLU A 396 91.85 -32.21 -72.76
N GLU A 397 92.37 -32.32 -71.53
CA GLU A 397 93.81 -32.18 -71.24
C GLU A 397 94.65 -33.31 -71.86
N GLU A 398 94.22 -34.56 -71.76
CA GLU A 398 94.88 -35.72 -72.38
C GLU A 398 94.89 -35.59 -73.91
N LEU A 399 93.77 -35.18 -74.52
CA LEU A 399 93.68 -34.90 -75.96
C LEU A 399 94.63 -33.76 -76.36
N LYS A 400 94.69 -32.69 -75.56
CA LYS A 400 95.59 -31.56 -75.80
C LYS A 400 97.06 -31.98 -75.72
N SER A 401 97.43 -32.77 -74.71
CA SER A 401 98.77 -33.34 -74.58
C SER A 401 99.11 -34.26 -75.76
N ALA A 402 98.18 -35.13 -76.17
CA ALA A 402 98.35 -35.97 -77.35
C ALA A 402 98.52 -35.14 -78.63
N ALA A 403 97.73 -34.08 -78.81
CA ALA A 403 97.86 -33.14 -79.92
C ALA A 403 99.22 -32.42 -79.91
N GLU A 404 99.71 -31.99 -78.75
CA GLU A 404 101.03 -31.39 -78.58
C GLU A 404 102.15 -32.39 -78.92
N THR A 405 102.04 -33.66 -78.52
CA THR A 405 103.01 -34.70 -78.91
C THR A 405 102.97 -35.01 -80.40
N CYS A 406 101.79 -35.03 -81.03
CA CYS A 406 101.67 -35.19 -82.48
C CYS A 406 102.32 -34.00 -83.20
N ALA A 407 102.06 -32.77 -82.76
CA ALA A 407 102.69 -31.57 -83.30
C ALA A 407 104.21 -31.58 -83.10
N TYR A 408 104.70 -32.12 -81.98
CA TYR A 408 106.14 -32.31 -81.76
C TYR A 408 106.73 -33.32 -82.74
N LEU A 409 106.08 -34.47 -82.94
CA LEU A 409 106.53 -35.50 -83.89
C LEU A 409 106.42 -35.06 -85.35
N GLU A 410 105.41 -34.27 -85.71
CA GLU A 410 105.29 -33.64 -87.03
C GLU A 410 106.45 -32.67 -87.26
N ASN A 411 106.75 -31.80 -86.29
CA ASN A 411 107.92 -30.93 -86.36
C ASN A 411 109.24 -31.73 -86.44
N ASP A 412 109.36 -32.83 -85.71
CA ASP A 412 110.55 -33.69 -85.78
C ASP A 412 110.67 -34.39 -87.14
N ARG A 413 109.55 -34.88 -87.69
CA ARG A 413 109.49 -35.41 -89.05
C ARG A 413 109.89 -34.36 -90.08
N ASP A 414 109.40 -33.13 -89.93
CA ASP A 414 109.73 -32.03 -90.83
C ASP A 414 111.21 -31.63 -90.71
N ARG A 415 111.79 -31.59 -89.50
CA ARG A 415 113.25 -31.45 -89.30
C ARG A 415 114.05 -32.59 -89.91
N ASN A 416 113.60 -33.83 -89.76
CA ASN A 416 114.25 -34.99 -90.37
C ASN A 416 114.14 -34.93 -91.90
N MET A 417 113.02 -34.44 -92.44
CA MET A 417 112.84 -34.17 -93.87
C MET A 417 113.82 -33.08 -94.34
N GLU A 418 113.99 -32.00 -93.59
CA GLU A 418 115.00 -30.96 -93.86
C GLU A 418 116.43 -31.53 -93.80
N GLN A 419 116.74 -32.40 -92.83
CA GLN A 419 118.03 -33.10 -92.76
C GLN A 419 118.25 -34.04 -93.95
N VAL A 420 117.22 -34.77 -94.38
CA VAL A 420 117.28 -35.61 -95.58
C VAL A 420 117.51 -34.74 -96.81
N GLN A 421 116.82 -33.60 -96.95
CA GLN A 421 117.06 -32.65 -98.04
C GLN A 421 118.50 -32.11 -98.02
N LEU A 422 119.04 -31.76 -96.84
CA LEU A 422 120.45 -31.37 -96.67
C LEU A 422 121.42 -32.49 -97.06
N LEU A 423 121.15 -33.74 -96.70
CA LEU A 423 121.97 -34.88 -97.09
C LEU A 423 121.86 -35.16 -98.60
N GLU A 424 120.69 -34.99 -99.21
CA GLU A 424 120.49 -35.05 -100.66
C GLU A 424 121.25 -33.91 -101.38
N GLU A 425 121.31 -32.72 -100.79
CA GLU A 425 122.13 -31.59 -101.25
C GLU A 425 123.64 -31.89 -101.11
N GLN A 426 124.09 -32.48 -100.01
CA GLN A 426 125.48 -32.95 -99.84
C GLN A 426 125.85 -34.06 -100.83
N ILE A 427 124.92 -34.97 -101.15
CA ILE A 427 125.12 -35.98 -102.19
C ILE A 427 125.23 -35.31 -103.58
N LYS A 428 124.39 -34.30 -103.86
CA LYS A 428 124.49 -33.49 -105.09
C LYS A 428 125.78 -32.66 -105.17
N GLU A 429 126.30 -32.18 -104.04
CA GLU A 429 127.61 -31.51 -103.99
C GLU A 429 128.78 -32.49 -104.19
N ILE A 430 128.65 -33.76 -103.77
CA ILE A 430 129.69 -34.80 -103.97
C ILE A 430 129.74 -35.31 -105.42
N GLU A 431 128.66 -35.21 -106.20
CA GLU A 431 128.65 -35.61 -107.63
C GLU A 431 129.37 -34.61 -108.56
N LEU A 432 129.81 -33.45 -108.06
CA LEU A 432 130.48 -32.39 -108.84
C LEU A 432 131.77 -31.86 -108.17
N GLY A 433 132.74 -32.75 -107.88
CA GLY A 433 134.18 -32.39 -107.88
C GLY A 433 135.03 -32.64 -106.62
N GLY A 434 135.77 -33.76 -106.63
CA GLY A 434 137.23 -33.85 -106.37
C GLY A 434 137.88 -33.41 -105.05
N GLY A 435 138.05 -34.36 -104.10
CA GLY A 435 139.36 -34.74 -103.51
C GLY A 435 139.92 -34.02 -102.26
N ASN A 436 139.84 -34.68 -101.09
CA ASN A 436 140.87 -34.85 -100.01
C ASN A 436 140.16 -35.35 -98.72
N MET A 437 140.41 -36.54 -98.19
CA MET A 437 141.50 -36.99 -97.28
C MET A 437 141.54 -36.35 -95.88
N LEU A 438 141.41 -37.25 -94.88
CA LEU A 438 141.93 -37.25 -93.50
C LEU A 438 141.22 -36.48 -92.35
N ASP A 439 140.53 -37.27 -91.51
CA ASP A 439 140.88 -37.59 -90.11
C ASP A 439 140.78 -36.47 -89.02
N LYS A 440 139.91 -36.66 -88.00
CA LYS A 440 140.32 -36.99 -86.59
C LYS A 440 139.21 -36.77 -85.51
N ALA A 441 138.96 -37.84 -84.75
CA ALA A 441 138.47 -37.98 -83.34
C ALA A 441 137.07 -37.42 -82.96
N LEU A 442 136.06 -38.16 -82.48
CA LEU A 442 135.95 -39.40 -81.67
C LEU A 442 136.46 -39.26 -80.22
N VAL A 443 135.51 -39.26 -79.26
CA VAL A 443 135.50 -39.70 -77.82
C VAL A 443 134.31 -38.98 -77.16
N SER A 444 133.41 -39.55 -76.34
CA SER A 444 133.15 -40.93 -75.88
C SER A 444 131.95 -40.91 -74.91
N HIS A 445 131.13 -41.97 -74.96
CA HIS A 445 130.35 -42.62 -73.89
C HIS A 445 129.23 -41.85 -73.13
N ARG A 446 128.05 -42.39 -72.76
CA ARG A 446 127.39 -43.72 -72.65
C ARG A 446 126.97 -43.95 -71.18
N ALA A 447 125.67 -44.22 -71.00
CA ALA A 447 124.99 -44.93 -69.89
C ALA A 447 125.07 -44.26 -68.50
N SER A 448 124.13 -44.37 -67.57
CA SER A 448 123.09 -45.37 -67.21
C SER A 448 122.10 -44.62 -66.25
N VAL A 449 120.79 -44.87 -66.16
CA VAL A 449 120.13 -45.89 -65.30
C VAL A 449 120.84 -45.99 -63.93
N GLU A 450 120.30 -45.58 -62.78
CA GLU A 450 119.11 -46.11 -62.08
C GLU A 450 118.77 -45.22 -60.85
N GLU A 451 117.65 -45.54 -60.18
CA GLU A 451 117.12 -45.14 -58.86
C GLU A 451 118.22 -45.00 -57.76
N GLU A 452 118.10 -44.31 -56.62
CA GLU A 452 117.00 -44.09 -55.66
C GLU A 452 117.52 -43.11 -54.56
N GLU A 453 116.59 -42.63 -53.72
CA GLU A 453 116.77 -42.17 -52.32
C GLU A 453 117.44 -40.82 -51.95
N LEU A 454 116.58 -39.99 -51.34
CA LEU A 454 116.67 -39.30 -50.04
C LEU A 454 117.78 -38.27 -49.71
N GLU A 455 117.24 -37.17 -49.17
CA GLU A 455 117.78 -36.23 -48.17
C GLU A 455 118.69 -35.06 -48.62
N GLU A 456 118.19 -33.86 -48.27
CA GLU A 456 118.85 -32.75 -47.54
C GLU A 456 120.27 -32.35 -47.98
N GLU A 457 120.64 -31.09 -48.22
CA GLU A 457 120.29 -29.84 -47.54
C GLU A 457 120.96 -28.67 -48.32
N GLU A 458 120.41 -27.45 -48.16
CA GLU A 458 121.14 -26.18 -47.96
C GLU A 458 122.36 -25.85 -48.88
N SER A 459 122.36 -24.77 -49.67
CA SER A 459 122.53 -23.42 -49.13
C SER A 459 122.72 -22.38 -50.26
N THR A 460 121.94 -21.30 -50.16
CA THR A 460 122.24 -19.87 -50.42
C THR A 460 122.88 -19.42 -51.75
N MET A 461 122.16 -18.58 -52.50
CA MET A 461 122.46 -17.13 -52.53
C MET A 461 121.33 -16.38 -53.26
N GLU A 462 120.34 -16.00 -52.45
CA GLU A 462 119.71 -14.67 -52.43
C GLU A 462 120.35 -13.61 -53.34
N GLU A 463 119.78 -13.31 -54.53
CA GLU A 463 119.83 -11.94 -55.10
C GLU A 463 118.93 -11.60 -56.31
N ASN A 464 117.70 -12.13 -56.45
CA ASN A 464 116.78 -11.61 -57.49
C ASN A 464 115.27 -11.57 -57.13
N VAL A 465 114.92 -11.64 -55.84
CA VAL A 465 113.52 -11.67 -55.35
C VAL A 465 112.96 -10.29 -54.94
N LYS A 466 113.61 -9.17 -55.25
CA LYS A 466 113.16 -7.84 -54.77
C LYS A 466 112.59 -6.86 -55.81
N LYS A 467 112.34 -7.27 -57.06
CA LYS A 467 111.68 -6.38 -58.06
C LYS A 467 110.46 -6.94 -58.82
N ALA A 468 110.16 -8.24 -58.74
CA ALA A 468 108.93 -8.81 -59.31
C ALA A 468 107.76 -8.88 -58.28
N ASN A 469 108.08 -8.96 -56.99
CA ASN A 469 107.08 -9.02 -55.93
C ASN A 469 106.37 -7.68 -55.68
N LEU A 470 106.92 -6.53 -56.10
CA LEU A 470 106.27 -5.23 -55.90
C LEU A 470 105.06 -5.00 -56.81
N THR A 471 105.10 -5.51 -58.04
CA THR A 471 103.99 -5.40 -59.01
C THR A 471 102.92 -6.45 -58.76
N GLU A 472 103.29 -7.67 -58.38
CA GLU A 472 102.33 -8.70 -57.97
C GLU A 472 101.73 -8.42 -56.58
N LEU A 473 102.50 -7.86 -55.63
CA LEU A 473 101.94 -7.31 -54.39
C LEU A 473 101.05 -6.09 -54.67
N TRP A 474 101.38 -5.19 -55.60
CA TRP A 474 100.49 -4.06 -55.94
C TRP A 474 99.18 -4.52 -56.60
N LEU A 475 99.22 -5.52 -57.46
CA LEU A 475 98.04 -6.07 -58.13
C LEU A 475 97.21 -6.94 -57.19
N THR A 476 97.83 -7.71 -56.28
CA THR A 476 97.12 -8.47 -55.24
C THR A 476 96.60 -7.56 -54.13
N ILE A 477 97.33 -6.52 -53.71
CA ILE A 477 96.83 -5.48 -52.80
C ILE A 477 95.70 -4.68 -53.46
N SER A 478 95.75 -4.42 -54.78
CA SER A 478 94.64 -3.76 -55.50
C SER A 478 93.43 -4.68 -55.70
N ARG A 479 93.64 -5.99 -55.90
CA ARG A 479 92.59 -7.01 -56.02
C ARG A 479 91.95 -7.33 -54.67
N LEU A 480 92.74 -7.41 -53.59
CA LEU A 480 92.27 -7.54 -52.21
C LEU A 480 91.62 -6.24 -51.71
N LYS A 481 92.12 -5.05 -52.07
CA LYS A 481 91.40 -3.78 -51.84
C LYS A 481 90.09 -3.69 -52.61
N ARG A 482 90.01 -4.26 -53.81
CA ARG A 482 88.77 -4.33 -54.58
C ARG A 482 87.79 -5.37 -54.02
N GLN A 483 88.28 -6.52 -53.53
CA GLN A 483 87.45 -7.51 -52.84
C GLN A 483 87.01 -7.04 -51.44
N ILE A 484 87.85 -6.29 -50.71
CA ILE A 484 87.46 -5.63 -49.46
C ILE A 484 86.44 -4.52 -49.75
N LYS A 485 86.62 -3.74 -50.83
CA LYS A 485 85.63 -2.73 -51.26
C LYS A 485 84.32 -3.35 -51.76
N GLU A 486 84.37 -4.51 -52.45
CA GLU A 486 83.18 -5.26 -52.88
C GLU A 486 82.47 -5.95 -51.70
N MET A 487 83.20 -6.44 -50.68
CA MET A 487 82.63 -6.95 -49.43
C MET A 487 82.14 -5.84 -48.48
N GLU A 488 82.78 -4.68 -48.45
CA GLU A 488 82.29 -3.49 -47.74
C GLU A 488 81.04 -2.93 -48.43
N THR A 489 80.91 -3.03 -49.76
CA THR A 489 79.65 -2.69 -50.46
C THR A 489 78.55 -3.75 -50.33
N ALA A 490 78.92 -5.02 -50.08
CA ALA A 490 77.96 -6.09 -49.76
C ALA A 490 77.51 -6.05 -48.28
N SER A 491 78.36 -5.56 -47.37
CA SER A 491 77.99 -5.18 -46.01
C SER A 491 77.32 -3.79 -45.92
N SER A 492 77.36 -2.98 -47.00
CA SER A 492 76.61 -1.72 -47.13
C SER A 492 75.35 -1.88 -47.99
N SER A 493 74.72 -3.06 -48.01
CA SER A 493 73.34 -3.13 -48.44
C SER A 493 72.50 -2.37 -47.41
N ASN A 494 72.13 -1.14 -47.76
CA ASN A 494 71.16 -0.34 -47.01
C ASN A 494 69.91 -1.17 -46.66
N VAL A 495 69.56 -2.23 -47.39
CA VAL A 495 68.40 -3.09 -47.05
C VAL A 495 68.49 -3.75 -45.66
N ALA A 496 69.67 -4.15 -45.17
CA ALA A 496 69.80 -4.76 -43.85
C ALA A 496 69.87 -3.72 -42.72
N ASP A 497 70.59 -2.61 -42.91
CA ASP A 497 70.69 -1.53 -41.91
C ASP A 497 69.44 -0.63 -41.90
N GLU A 498 68.73 -0.52 -43.02
CA GLU A 498 67.47 0.18 -43.18
C GLU A 498 66.30 -0.72 -42.74
N SER A 499 66.28 -2.03 -42.99
CA SER A 499 65.33 -2.93 -42.30
C SER A 499 65.59 -3.01 -40.80
N LEU A 500 66.85 -3.05 -40.34
CA LEU A 500 67.15 -3.01 -38.90
C LEU A 500 66.86 -1.64 -38.28
N LYS A 501 67.02 -0.53 -39.01
CA LYS A 501 66.55 0.80 -38.57
C LYS A 501 65.05 0.93 -38.59
N GLN A 502 64.36 0.41 -39.61
CA GLN A 502 62.89 0.42 -39.68
C GLN A 502 62.31 -0.48 -38.60
N GLU A 503 62.95 -1.62 -38.32
CA GLU A 503 62.55 -2.52 -37.23
C GLU A 503 62.92 -1.92 -35.87
N SER A 504 64.05 -1.22 -35.73
CA SER A 504 64.37 -0.46 -34.53
C SER A 504 63.43 0.74 -34.33
N GLU A 505 63.04 1.45 -35.39
CA GLU A 505 62.07 2.55 -35.35
C GLU A 505 60.67 2.03 -35.05
N ASN A 506 60.27 0.91 -35.66
CA ASN A 506 59.01 0.23 -35.35
C ASN A 506 59.00 -0.30 -33.91
N LEU A 507 60.11 -0.82 -33.40
CA LEU A 507 60.24 -1.23 -31.99
C LEU A 507 60.23 -0.03 -31.04
N VAL A 508 60.78 1.13 -31.45
CA VAL A 508 60.71 2.38 -30.67
C VAL A 508 59.29 2.93 -30.67
N ILE A 509 58.59 2.94 -31.81
CA ILE A 509 57.19 3.35 -31.93
C ILE A 509 56.30 2.39 -31.14
N HIS A 510 56.55 1.08 -31.21
CA HIS A 510 55.80 0.08 -30.45
C HIS A 510 56.08 0.20 -28.95
N LYS A 511 57.32 0.49 -28.55
CA LYS A 511 57.66 0.82 -27.16
C LYS A 511 56.99 2.10 -26.68
N GLU A 512 56.96 3.16 -27.50
CA GLU A 512 56.23 4.40 -27.18
C GLU A 512 54.73 4.16 -27.11
N HIS A 513 54.17 3.31 -27.96
CA HIS A 513 52.75 2.96 -27.93
C HIS A 513 52.40 2.16 -26.69
N ILE A 514 53.18 1.12 -26.35
CA ILE A 514 53.03 0.36 -25.10
C ILE A 514 53.22 1.27 -23.88
N GLN A 515 54.14 2.24 -23.96
CA GLN A 515 54.37 3.19 -22.86
C GLN A 515 53.20 4.16 -22.69
N LYS A 516 52.59 4.62 -23.79
CA LYS A 516 51.34 5.40 -23.75
C LYS A 516 50.17 4.59 -23.21
N GLU A 517 49.98 3.34 -23.67
CA GLU A 517 48.94 2.45 -23.14
C GLU A 517 49.18 2.14 -21.66
N TYR A 518 50.43 1.96 -21.24
CA TYR A 518 50.78 1.79 -19.84
C TYR A 518 50.48 3.05 -19.01
N ASP A 519 50.79 4.24 -19.53
CA ASP A 519 50.48 5.50 -18.87
C ASP A 519 48.96 5.76 -18.80
N GLU A 520 48.20 5.39 -19.84
CA GLU A 520 46.73 5.43 -19.85
C GLU A 520 46.14 4.44 -18.85
N ILE A 521 46.62 3.20 -18.80
CA ILE A 521 46.22 2.20 -17.79
C ILE A 521 46.58 2.67 -16.37
N VAL A 522 47.73 3.33 -16.19
CA VAL A 522 48.12 3.91 -14.90
C VAL A 522 47.22 5.08 -14.52
N GLN A 523 46.83 5.92 -15.48
CA GLN A 523 45.87 7.00 -15.27
C GLN A 523 44.48 6.46 -14.94
N GLU A 524 43.98 5.45 -15.65
CA GLU A 524 42.72 4.75 -15.32
C GLU A 524 42.80 4.08 -13.95
N ARG A 525 43.88 3.36 -13.65
CA ARG A 525 44.07 2.74 -12.32
C ARG A 525 44.12 3.80 -11.22
N ASN A 526 44.72 4.96 -11.47
CA ASN A 526 44.76 6.05 -10.50
C ASN A 526 43.37 6.69 -10.35
N ARG A 527 42.63 6.89 -11.45
CA ARG A 527 41.24 7.36 -11.44
C ARG A 527 40.32 6.39 -10.69
N LEU A 528 40.41 5.09 -10.97
CA LEU A 528 39.70 4.02 -10.26
C LEU A 528 40.11 3.94 -8.78
N ARG A 529 41.36 4.23 -8.42
CA ARG A 529 41.81 4.33 -7.02
C ARG A 529 41.27 5.58 -6.33
N GLU A 530 41.16 6.69 -7.04
CA GLU A 530 40.54 7.92 -6.55
C GLU A 530 39.03 7.73 -6.36
N GLU A 531 38.35 7.06 -7.30
CA GLU A 531 36.95 6.64 -7.21
C GLU A 531 36.74 5.63 -6.07
N LEU A 532 37.61 4.62 -5.92
CA LEU A 532 37.60 3.71 -4.77
C LEU A 532 37.86 4.43 -3.45
N LYS A 533 38.72 5.46 -3.43
CA LYS A 533 38.92 6.31 -2.25
C LYS A 533 37.71 7.18 -1.96
N GLN A 534 37.03 7.73 -2.98
CA GLN A 534 35.79 8.48 -2.80
C GLN A 534 34.64 7.57 -2.33
N ILE A 535 34.56 6.34 -2.84
CA ILE A 535 33.64 5.30 -2.37
C ILE A 535 33.99 4.90 -0.93
N ARG A 536 35.28 4.70 -0.61
CA ARG A 536 35.75 4.35 0.74
C ARG A 536 35.58 5.49 1.75
N ASN A 537 35.73 6.74 1.34
CA ASN A 537 35.50 7.92 2.18
C ASN A 537 34.01 8.26 2.31
N GLY A 538 33.17 7.79 1.37
CA GLY A 538 31.71 7.88 1.42
C GLY A 538 31.03 6.73 2.17
N ILE A 539 31.79 5.75 2.66
CA ILE A 539 31.31 4.63 3.47
C ILE A 539 31.89 4.79 4.88
N PRO A 540 31.09 5.14 5.90
CA PRO A 540 31.55 5.18 7.28
C PRO A 540 32.00 3.79 7.74
N ASP A 541 33.04 3.71 8.57
CA ASP A 541 33.58 2.45 9.15
C ASP A 541 32.52 1.58 9.89
N SER A 542 31.29 2.08 10.10
CA SER A 542 30.14 1.31 10.60
C SER A 542 29.57 0.30 9.60
N MET A 543 29.77 0.51 8.28
CA MET A 543 29.25 -0.36 7.21
C MET A 543 30.15 -1.58 6.97
N LEU A 544 31.39 -1.60 7.45
CA LEU A 544 32.21 -2.82 7.45
C LEU A 544 31.70 -3.85 8.48
N ASN A 545 30.93 -3.39 9.48
CA ASN A 545 30.27 -4.23 10.48
C ASN A 545 28.88 -4.72 10.05
N GLN A 546 28.44 -4.46 8.81
CA GLN A 546 27.09 -4.79 8.36
C GLN A 546 26.82 -6.30 8.44
N THR A 547 27.82 -7.17 8.20
CA THR A 547 27.66 -8.62 8.35
C THR A 547 27.47 -9.04 9.81
N GLN A 548 28.19 -8.41 10.75
CA GLN A 548 28.04 -8.67 12.18
C GLN A 548 26.74 -8.08 12.75
N THR A 549 26.34 -6.89 12.31
CA THR A 549 25.05 -6.30 12.71
C THR A 549 23.89 -7.06 12.09
N ILE A 550 23.95 -7.47 10.82
CA ILE A 550 22.94 -8.33 10.20
C ILE A 550 22.87 -9.70 10.90
N MET A 551 24.00 -10.28 11.30
CA MET A 551 24.00 -11.52 12.10
C MET A 551 23.42 -11.30 13.50
N ALA A 552 23.73 -10.19 14.16
CA ALA A 552 23.17 -9.84 15.46
C ALA A 552 21.66 -9.55 15.36
N PHE A 553 21.21 -8.87 14.31
CA PHE A 553 19.80 -8.64 14.03
C PHE A 553 19.08 -9.94 13.65
N ARG A 554 19.69 -10.83 12.86
CA ARG A 554 19.13 -12.17 12.57
C ARG A 554 19.03 -13.04 13.82
N ALA A 555 20.04 -13.03 14.68
CA ALA A 555 20.01 -13.72 15.97
C ALA A 555 18.92 -13.14 16.86
N ARG A 556 18.80 -11.81 16.91
CA ARG A 556 17.75 -11.11 17.67
C ARG A 556 16.35 -11.38 17.12
N ILE A 557 16.19 -11.45 15.81
CA ILE A 557 14.92 -11.80 15.16
C ILE A 557 14.57 -13.24 15.48
N LEU A 558 15.52 -14.19 15.40
CA LEU A 558 15.28 -15.58 15.78
C LEU A 558 14.94 -15.74 17.27
N ASP A 559 15.58 -14.97 18.15
CA ASP A 559 15.26 -14.95 19.57
C ASP A 559 13.88 -14.35 19.83
N LEU A 560 13.52 -13.24 19.18
CA LEU A 560 12.17 -12.66 19.25
C LEU A 560 11.11 -13.58 18.66
N GLN A 561 11.45 -14.38 17.65
CA GLN A 561 10.55 -15.33 17.01
C GLN A 561 10.35 -16.56 17.91
N LYS A 562 11.40 -17.01 18.63
CA LYS A 562 11.29 -18.00 19.70
C LYS A 562 10.50 -17.48 20.90
N GLU A 563 10.74 -16.23 21.32
CA GLU A 563 9.97 -15.59 22.39
C GLU A 563 8.50 -15.44 21.99
N SER A 564 8.21 -15.00 20.77
CA SER A 564 6.84 -14.92 20.24
C SER A 564 6.17 -16.30 20.18
N ASN A 565 6.88 -17.34 19.76
CA ASN A 565 6.34 -18.70 19.77
C ASN A 565 6.11 -19.21 21.20
N SER A 566 7.02 -18.94 22.15
CA SER A 566 6.83 -19.30 23.56
C SER A 566 5.69 -18.52 24.23
N LEU A 567 5.47 -17.26 23.83
CA LEU A 567 4.34 -16.45 24.27
C LEU A 567 3.02 -16.93 23.64
N LYS A 568 3.05 -17.39 22.39
CA LYS A 568 1.90 -18.05 21.75
C LYS A 568 1.56 -19.37 22.42
N GLU A 569 2.57 -20.15 22.77
CA GLU A 569 2.39 -21.41 23.50
C GLU A 569 1.88 -21.15 24.92
N SER A 570 2.41 -20.16 25.63
CA SER A 570 1.92 -19.79 26.96
C SER A 570 0.55 -19.12 26.95
N THR A 571 0.21 -18.34 25.91
CA THR A 571 -1.15 -17.79 25.74
C THR A 571 -2.13 -18.89 25.37
N TYR A 572 -1.75 -19.86 24.53
CA TYR A 572 -2.55 -21.04 24.25
C TYR A 572 -2.76 -21.87 25.53
N GLU A 573 -1.71 -22.11 26.31
CA GLU A 573 -1.79 -22.79 27.61
C GLU A 573 -2.71 -22.02 28.57
N LEU A 574 -2.55 -20.70 28.69
CA LEU A 574 -3.42 -19.84 29.50
C LEU A 574 -4.86 -19.82 28.98
N GLU A 575 -5.07 -19.88 27.67
CA GLU A 575 -6.39 -19.93 27.05
C GLU A 575 -7.05 -21.27 27.32
N THR A 576 -6.32 -22.40 27.23
CA THR A 576 -6.81 -23.70 27.71
C THR A 576 -7.09 -23.72 29.21
N ILE A 577 -6.24 -23.09 30.04
CA ILE A 577 -6.44 -23.01 31.49
C ILE A 577 -7.60 -22.08 31.85
N VAL A 578 -7.86 -21.03 31.08
CA VAL A 578 -9.04 -20.15 31.25
C VAL A 578 -10.29 -20.88 30.77
N LEU A 579 -10.22 -21.61 29.66
CA LEU A 579 -11.31 -22.44 29.16
C LEU A 579 -11.66 -23.59 30.13
N GLU A 580 -10.67 -24.25 30.75
CA GLU A 580 -10.86 -25.24 31.81
C GLU A 580 -11.17 -24.61 33.19
N GLY A 581 -10.71 -23.37 33.43
CA GLY A 581 -10.69 -22.68 34.72
C GLY A 581 -11.81 -21.67 34.96
N THR A 582 -12.71 -21.46 33.99
CA THR A 582 -13.92 -20.62 34.16
C THR A 582 -14.87 -21.12 35.26
N ARG A 583 -14.65 -22.30 35.82
CA ARG A 583 -15.40 -22.80 36.99
C ARG A 583 -14.66 -22.79 38.33
N SER A 584 -13.34 -22.56 38.34
CA SER A 584 -12.50 -22.72 39.56
C SER A 584 -11.70 -21.49 39.98
N VAL A 585 -11.41 -20.53 39.10
CA VAL A 585 -10.53 -19.40 39.45
C VAL A 585 -11.18 -18.46 40.48
N ALA A 586 -12.51 -18.41 40.53
CA ALA A 586 -13.24 -17.60 41.53
C ALA A 586 -13.14 -18.12 42.98
N LYS A 587 -12.59 -19.32 43.23
CA LYS A 587 -12.54 -19.91 44.58
C LYS A 587 -11.15 -20.00 45.22
N ASN A 588 -10.07 -19.85 44.45
CA ASN A 588 -8.71 -20.03 44.98
C ASN A 588 -7.97 -18.69 45.08
N SER A 589 -8.03 -18.07 46.25
CA SER A 589 -7.32 -16.81 46.58
C SER A 589 -5.82 -16.86 46.27
N GLU A 590 -5.18 -18.02 46.38
CA GLU A 590 -3.76 -18.21 46.06
C GLU A 590 -3.45 -18.15 44.56
N ALA A 591 -4.41 -18.50 43.70
CA ALA A 591 -4.24 -18.41 42.25
C ALA A 591 -4.30 -16.94 41.81
N LEU A 592 -5.22 -16.15 42.38
CA LEU A 592 -5.33 -14.73 42.12
C LEU A 592 -4.07 -13.96 42.54
N GLU A 593 -3.51 -14.29 43.71
CA GLU A 593 -2.28 -13.64 44.21
C GLU A 593 -1.04 -13.99 43.34
N ARG A 594 -1.02 -15.18 42.72
CA ARG A 594 0.03 -15.56 41.75
C ARG A 594 -0.14 -14.79 40.44
N PHE A 595 -1.37 -14.66 39.94
CA PHE A 595 -1.65 -13.87 38.74
C PHE A 595 -1.34 -12.37 38.93
N GLU A 596 -1.59 -11.80 40.11
CA GLU A 596 -1.21 -10.42 40.42
C GLU A 596 0.32 -10.25 40.43
N LYS A 597 1.07 -11.21 41.00
CA LYS A 597 2.53 -11.18 41.01
C LYS A 597 3.12 -11.32 39.61
N ASP A 598 2.54 -12.17 38.77
CA ASP A 598 3.00 -12.35 37.40
C ASP A 598 2.62 -11.16 36.51
N HIS A 599 1.44 -10.56 36.72
CA HIS A 599 1.07 -9.31 36.07
C HIS A 599 2.04 -8.17 36.45
N ALA A 600 2.42 -8.05 37.73
CA ALA A 600 3.41 -7.06 38.17
C ALA A 600 4.79 -7.29 37.53
N ARG A 601 5.23 -8.56 37.39
CA ARG A 601 6.49 -8.91 36.73
C ARG A 601 6.48 -8.57 35.24
N ILE A 602 5.37 -8.86 34.55
CA ILE A 602 5.20 -8.52 33.13
C ILE A 602 5.17 -7.00 32.95
N GLN A 603 4.49 -6.27 33.83
CA GLN A 603 4.45 -4.81 33.79
C GLN A 603 5.84 -4.19 33.99
N ASP A 604 6.62 -4.68 34.96
CA ASP A 604 8.01 -4.25 35.17
C ASP A 604 8.90 -4.57 33.95
N ARG A 605 8.64 -5.70 33.28
CA ARG A 605 9.38 -6.08 32.06
C ARG A 605 9.03 -5.17 30.89
N ILE A 606 7.76 -4.80 30.72
CA ILE A 606 7.29 -3.85 29.72
C ILE A 606 7.95 -2.48 29.95
N ASN A 607 7.90 -1.97 31.19
CA ASN A 607 8.52 -0.68 31.53
C ASN A 607 10.04 -0.67 31.21
N ARG A 608 10.75 -1.77 31.52
CA ARG A 608 12.19 -1.89 31.17
C ARG A 608 12.44 -1.91 29.67
N LEU A 609 11.58 -2.58 28.90
CA LEU A 609 11.69 -2.61 27.44
C LEU A 609 11.39 -1.24 26.84
N GLU A 610 10.38 -0.53 27.37
CA GLU A 610 10.07 0.84 26.97
C GLU A 610 11.24 1.79 27.22
N ASP A 611 11.90 1.69 28.38
CA ASP A 611 13.09 2.49 28.71
C ASP A 611 14.27 2.19 27.77
N ILE A 612 14.48 0.92 27.42
CA ILE A 612 15.51 0.52 26.44
C ILE A 612 15.18 1.11 25.06
N THR A 613 13.92 1.05 24.60
CA THR A 613 13.53 1.65 23.31
C THR A 613 13.67 3.18 23.33
N LYS A 614 13.37 3.85 24.44
CA LYS A 614 13.59 5.30 24.59
C LYS A 614 15.07 5.65 24.51
N MET A 615 15.95 4.87 25.14
CA MET A 615 17.40 5.03 25.01
C MET A 615 17.88 4.83 23.57
N GLN A 616 17.40 3.78 22.90
CA GLN A 616 17.76 3.51 21.51
C GLN A 616 17.29 4.62 20.56
N LEU A 617 16.08 5.15 20.75
CA LEU A 617 15.59 6.32 20.01
C LEU A 617 16.43 7.57 20.26
N HIS A 618 16.87 7.78 21.51
CA HIS A 618 17.77 8.88 21.83
C HIS A 618 19.13 8.71 21.11
N ASP A 619 19.71 7.51 21.11
CA ASP A 619 20.97 7.22 20.43
C ASP A 619 20.84 7.35 18.90
N ILE A 620 19.74 6.89 18.32
CA ILE A 620 19.43 7.08 16.90
C ILE A 620 19.32 8.56 16.57
N ASN A 621 18.55 9.34 17.34
CA ASN A 621 18.42 10.78 17.12
C ASN A 621 19.75 11.51 17.28
N ARG A 622 20.60 11.09 18.22
CA ARG A 622 21.96 11.61 18.37
C ARG A 622 22.80 11.31 17.14
N MET A 623 22.81 10.08 16.64
CA MET A 623 23.53 9.70 15.42
C MET A 623 22.99 10.43 14.18
N LEU A 624 21.69 10.71 14.12
CA LEU A 624 21.05 11.41 13.01
C LEU A 624 21.43 12.90 12.99
N VAL A 625 21.53 13.53 14.16
CA VAL A 625 22.07 14.89 14.32
C VAL A 625 23.56 14.91 13.95
N GLU A 626 24.33 13.93 14.37
CA GLU A 626 25.77 13.80 14.05
C GLU A 626 25.97 13.58 12.55
N ALA A 627 25.13 12.77 11.91
CA ALA A 627 25.11 12.56 10.46
C ALA A 627 24.70 13.82 9.68
N ASN A 628 23.70 14.56 10.15
CA ASN A 628 23.32 15.85 9.54
C ASN A 628 24.41 16.91 9.71
N TYR A 629 25.11 16.93 10.84
CA TYR A 629 26.24 17.82 11.06
C TYR A 629 27.40 17.49 10.10
N LEU A 630 27.72 16.20 9.92
CA LEU A 630 28.75 15.75 8.99
C LEU A 630 28.35 16.00 7.51
N ASN A 631 27.08 15.82 7.15
CA ASN A 631 26.56 16.15 5.81
C ASN A 631 26.57 17.66 5.55
N GLY A 632 26.25 18.50 6.55
CA GLY A 632 26.35 19.95 6.45
C GLY A 632 27.79 20.45 6.31
N VAL A 633 28.76 19.75 6.90
CA VAL A 633 30.20 20.05 6.74
C VAL A 633 30.72 19.66 5.35
N ASN A 634 30.16 18.62 4.73
CA ASN A 634 30.57 18.15 3.40
C ASN A 634 30.05 19.02 2.24
N ASN A 635 29.02 19.84 2.49
CA ASN A 635 28.45 20.78 1.51
C ASN A 635 29.16 22.15 1.44
N ASN A 636 30.18 22.40 2.28
CA ASN A 636 30.91 23.68 2.32
C ASN A 636 32.30 23.63 1.64
N ARG A 637 32.54 22.71 0.70
CA ARG A 637 33.73 22.78 -0.17
C ARG A 637 33.42 23.66 -1.39
N PRO A 638 34.22 24.70 -1.66
CA PRO A 638 33.92 25.63 -2.74
C PRO A 638 34.15 24.98 -4.09
N ASP A 639 33.13 25.16 -4.94
CA ASP A 639 33.13 25.15 -6.41
C ASP A 639 34.48 24.88 -7.07
N ASN A 640 34.64 23.66 -7.59
CA ASN A 640 35.11 23.44 -8.95
C ASN A 640 35.04 21.95 -9.32
N GLU A 641 34.68 21.74 -10.58
CA GLU A 641 34.63 20.49 -11.35
C GLU A 641 33.31 19.72 -11.34
N SER A 642 32.73 19.75 -12.55
CA SER A 642 31.61 19.00 -13.06
C SER A 642 31.59 17.53 -12.65
N PHE A 643 30.54 17.14 -11.93
CA PHE A 643 30.07 15.76 -11.91
C PHE A 643 28.57 15.75 -12.24
N GLN A 644 28.28 15.57 -13.53
CA GLN A 644 27.05 14.90 -13.93
C GLN A 644 27.12 13.43 -13.46
N ASP A 645 25.97 12.88 -13.13
CA ASP A 645 25.71 11.50 -12.70
C ASP A 645 25.98 11.13 -11.22
N ARG A 646 25.10 11.62 -10.36
CA ARG A 646 24.47 10.75 -9.35
C ARG A 646 22.96 10.76 -9.58
N PRO A 647 22.26 9.61 -9.46
CA PRO A 647 20.79 9.61 -9.46
C PRO A 647 20.35 10.18 -8.11
N GLY A 648 20.28 11.51 -8.03
CA GLY A 648 19.55 12.20 -6.97
C GLY A 648 18.07 12.07 -7.28
N LEU A 649 17.29 11.60 -6.31
CA LEU A 649 15.83 11.68 -6.38
C LEU A 649 15.45 13.11 -6.77
N SER A 650 14.50 13.23 -7.70
CA SER A 650 13.98 14.53 -8.15
C SER A 650 13.51 15.33 -6.93
N ASP A 651 13.67 16.66 -6.92
CA ASP A 651 13.10 17.52 -5.87
C ASP A 651 11.61 17.23 -5.64
N GLN A 652 10.90 16.77 -6.69
CA GLN A 652 9.51 16.32 -6.61
C GLN A 652 9.33 15.03 -5.78
N GLU A 653 10.25 14.06 -5.93
CA GLU A 653 10.23 12.81 -5.16
C GLU A 653 10.61 13.05 -3.69
N LEU A 654 11.52 14.00 -3.43
CA LEU A 654 11.87 14.41 -2.07
C LEU A 654 10.71 15.13 -1.38
N GLU A 655 9.95 15.96 -2.11
CA GLU A 655 8.78 16.64 -1.56
C GLU A 655 7.63 15.65 -1.28
N VAL A 656 7.43 14.66 -2.15
CA VAL A 656 6.48 13.55 -1.92
C VAL A 656 6.88 12.72 -0.69
N ILE A 657 8.18 12.42 -0.51
CA ILE A 657 8.66 11.69 0.67
C ILE A 657 8.51 12.53 1.95
N LYS A 658 8.70 13.87 1.89
CA LYS A 658 8.44 14.75 3.03
C LYS A 658 6.95 14.80 3.38
N GLU A 659 6.08 14.88 2.38
CA GLU A 659 4.62 14.90 2.56
C GLU A 659 4.12 13.56 3.14
N GLN A 660 4.66 12.44 2.65
CA GLN A 660 4.40 11.11 3.21
C GLN A 660 4.91 10.99 4.66
N ASN A 661 6.10 11.50 4.96
CA ASN A 661 6.63 11.50 6.33
C ASN A 661 5.80 12.41 7.27
N ALA A 662 5.32 13.56 6.79
CA ALA A 662 4.44 14.43 7.56
C ALA A 662 3.09 13.77 7.83
N SER A 663 2.51 13.08 6.83
CA SER A 663 1.28 12.32 6.98
C SER A 663 1.44 11.18 7.99
N LEU A 664 2.52 10.41 7.89
CA LEU A 664 2.84 9.35 8.85
C LEU A 664 3.06 9.90 10.26
N GLN A 665 3.64 11.10 10.40
CA GLN A 665 3.86 11.73 11.69
C GLN A 665 2.54 12.20 12.34
N ILE A 666 1.57 12.67 11.53
CA ILE A 666 0.21 12.99 11.99
C ILE A 666 -0.52 11.72 12.43
N GLU A 667 -0.40 10.62 11.67
CA GLU A 667 -1.03 9.34 12.00
C GLU A 667 -0.47 8.75 13.30
N VAL A 668 0.85 8.84 13.51
CA VAL A 668 1.50 8.44 14.77
C VAL A 668 1.00 9.28 15.95
N LEU A 669 0.80 10.59 15.78
CA LEU A 669 0.25 11.45 16.83
C LEU A 669 -1.21 11.09 17.15
N HIS A 670 -2.03 10.80 16.14
CA HIS A 670 -3.41 10.37 16.33
C HIS A 670 -3.48 9.04 17.10
N LEU A 671 -2.65 8.05 16.71
CA LEU A 671 -2.54 6.78 17.43
C LEU A 671 -2.07 6.96 18.88
N GLN A 672 -1.14 7.89 19.13
CA GLN A 672 -0.72 8.22 20.50
C GLN A 672 -1.87 8.84 21.33
N GLU A 673 -2.70 9.68 20.72
CA GLU A 673 -3.86 10.28 21.38
C GLU A 673 -4.94 9.22 21.70
N GLU A 674 -5.22 8.30 20.78
CA GLU A 674 -6.11 7.16 21.02
C GLU A 674 -5.61 6.24 22.13
N VAL A 675 -4.31 5.95 22.17
CA VAL A 675 -3.67 5.20 23.26
C VAL A 675 -3.83 5.95 24.59
N ASN A 676 -3.68 7.28 24.62
CA ASN A 676 -3.88 8.06 25.83
C ASN A 676 -5.35 8.05 26.31
N VAL A 677 -6.31 8.13 25.38
CA VAL A 677 -7.74 8.06 25.69
C VAL A 677 -8.11 6.68 26.24
N THR A 678 -7.62 5.60 25.62
CA THR A 678 -7.86 4.23 26.10
C THR A 678 -7.21 3.97 27.45
N GLN A 679 -5.98 4.43 27.67
CA GLN A 679 -5.34 4.40 28.99
C GLN A 679 -6.14 5.19 30.04
N GLY A 680 -6.72 6.33 29.68
CA GLY A 680 -7.60 7.11 30.54
C GLY A 680 -8.86 6.33 30.94
N LYS A 681 -9.49 5.62 29.99
CA LYS A 681 -10.63 4.72 30.25
C LYS A 681 -10.22 3.56 31.18
N ILE A 682 -9.06 2.93 30.93
CA ILE A 682 -8.53 1.85 31.79
C ILE A 682 -8.29 2.33 33.22
N ARG A 683 -7.74 3.55 33.42
CA ARG A 683 -7.58 4.13 34.78
C ARG A 683 -8.92 4.32 35.48
N LYS A 684 -9.96 4.79 34.77
CA LYS A 684 -11.31 4.92 35.33
C LYS A 684 -11.88 3.57 35.74
N VAL A 685 -11.76 2.55 34.89
CA VAL A 685 -12.19 1.17 35.22
C VAL A 685 -11.44 0.63 36.42
N LYS A 686 -10.12 0.83 36.50
CA LYS A 686 -9.30 0.41 37.65
C LYS A 686 -9.71 1.10 38.96
N ASN A 687 -10.11 2.37 38.89
CA ASN A 687 -10.64 3.09 40.04
C ASN A 687 -12.03 2.58 40.46
N MET A 688 -12.89 2.22 39.50
CA MET A 688 -14.18 1.60 39.79
C MET A 688 -14.01 0.23 40.45
N ILE A 689 -13.09 -0.60 39.96
CA ILE A 689 -12.76 -1.90 40.57
C ILE A 689 -12.31 -1.71 42.02
N LYS A 690 -11.39 -0.76 42.28
CA LYS A 690 -10.97 -0.44 43.65
C LYS A 690 -12.12 -0.01 44.55
N LEU A 691 -13.07 0.78 44.02
CA LEU A 691 -14.25 1.22 44.78
C LEU A 691 -15.17 0.03 45.09
N TYR A 692 -15.35 -0.89 44.13
CA TYR A 692 -16.11 -2.12 44.34
C TYR A 692 -15.43 -3.05 45.34
N ASP A 693 -14.10 -3.20 45.30
CA ASP A 693 -13.35 -3.98 46.28
C ASP A 693 -13.46 -3.39 47.69
N GLN A 694 -13.40 -2.05 47.81
CA GLN A 694 -13.63 -1.37 49.08
C GLN A 694 -15.05 -1.58 49.61
N LEU A 695 -16.05 -1.53 48.73
CA LEU A 695 -17.44 -1.81 49.09
C LEU A 695 -17.62 -3.28 49.50
N LEU A 696 -16.94 -4.21 48.82
CA LEU A 696 -16.97 -5.63 49.13
C LEU A 696 -16.31 -5.91 50.49
N GLN A 697 -15.18 -5.24 50.79
CA GLN A 697 -14.53 -5.30 52.09
C GLN A 697 -15.40 -4.69 53.19
N GLU A 698 -16.02 -3.53 52.96
CA GLU A 698 -16.99 -2.93 53.89
C GLU A 698 -18.17 -3.88 54.16
N MET A 699 -18.72 -4.52 53.13
CA MET A 699 -19.80 -5.51 53.27
C MET A 699 -19.34 -6.76 54.03
N THR A 700 -18.12 -7.23 53.79
CA THR A 700 -17.52 -8.37 54.48
C THR A 700 -17.27 -8.06 55.97
N ILE A 701 -16.87 -6.83 56.29
CA ILE A 701 -16.69 -6.35 57.68
C ILE A 701 -18.04 -6.16 58.38
N ARG A 702 -19.07 -5.67 57.66
CA ARG A 702 -20.43 -5.47 58.22
C ARG A 702 -21.20 -6.78 58.44
N PHE A 703 -20.88 -7.85 57.69
CA PHE A 703 -21.51 -9.16 57.83
C PHE A 703 -20.48 -10.29 58.10
N PRO A 704 -19.82 -10.32 59.27
CA PRO A 704 -18.76 -11.28 59.56
C PRO A 704 -19.25 -12.73 59.83
N ASN A 705 -20.57 -12.97 59.79
CA ASN A 705 -21.20 -14.21 60.31
C ASN A 705 -21.69 -15.22 59.26
N ILE A 706 -21.36 -15.07 57.98
CA ILE A 706 -21.76 -16.05 56.94
C ILE A 706 -20.72 -17.18 56.74
N ASN A 707 -19.48 -17.02 57.22
CA ASN A 707 -18.39 -17.96 56.89
C ASN A 707 -17.82 -18.75 58.08
N LYS A 708 -18.62 -19.03 59.13
CA LYS A 708 -18.21 -19.97 60.18
C LYS A 708 -19.06 -21.23 60.14
N SER A 709 -18.67 -22.16 59.28
CA SER A 709 -18.90 -23.59 59.48
C SER A 709 -17.60 -24.33 59.22
N ASP A 710 -16.92 -24.68 60.30
CA ASP A 710 -15.90 -25.74 60.33
C ASP A 710 -16.54 -27.05 59.85
N GLU A 711 -16.12 -27.57 58.69
CA GLU A 711 -16.18 -29.00 58.40
C GLU A 711 -15.01 -29.41 57.49
N PRO A 712 -14.45 -30.62 57.68
CA PRO A 712 -13.14 -30.98 57.16
C PRO A 712 -13.18 -31.29 55.66
N VAL A 713 -12.06 -30.99 55.01
CA VAL A 713 -11.72 -31.29 53.61
C VAL A 713 -12.26 -32.67 53.19
N ARG A 714 -13.29 -32.68 52.34
CA ARG A 714 -13.79 -33.89 51.65
C ARG A 714 -13.26 -33.91 50.22
N HIS A 715 -12.78 -35.09 49.82
CA HIS A 715 -12.36 -35.46 48.47
C HIS A 715 -13.37 -35.07 47.38
N PRO A 716 -12.92 -34.86 46.12
CA PRO A 716 -13.76 -34.35 45.04
C PRO A 716 -14.94 -35.29 44.80
N ARG A 717 -16.15 -34.77 45.03
CA ARG A 717 -17.40 -35.52 44.86
C ARG A 717 -17.71 -35.70 43.38
N THR A 718 -18.27 -36.84 43.02
CA THR A 718 -18.72 -37.13 41.66
C THR A 718 -19.92 -36.23 41.30
N LYS A 719 -20.08 -35.92 40.01
CA LYS A 719 -21.14 -35.02 39.49
C LYS A 719 -22.57 -35.43 39.88
N GLU A 720 -22.77 -36.68 40.28
CA GLU A 720 -24.05 -37.21 40.81
C GLU A 720 -24.33 -36.70 42.24
N GLU A 721 -23.34 -36.70 43.12
CA GLU A 721 -23.50 -36.23 44.50
C GLU A 721 -23.70 -34.70 44.57
N GLU A 722 -23.10 -33.95 43.64
CA GLU A 722 -23.37 -32.51 43.50
C GLU A 722 -24.80 -32.25 43.00
N ASN A 723 -25.28 -33.05 42.05
CA ASN A 723 -26.67 -32.94 41.57
C ASN A 723 -27.69 -33.27 42.66
N ASP A 724 -27.42 -34.27 43.50
CA ASP A 724 -28.32 -34.63 44.60
C ASP A 724 -28.32 -33.57 45.71
N LEU A 725 -27.17 -32.93 45.96
CA LEU A 725 -27.10 -31.77 46.85
C LEU A 725 -27.84 -30.55 46.30
N LEU A 726 -27.72 -30.27 45.01
CA LEU A 726 -28.46 -29.18 44.36
C LEU A 726 -29.97 -29.45 44.39
N LYS A 727 -30.40 -30.69 44.11
CA LYS A 727 -31.81 -31.08 44.26
C LYS A 727 -32.30 -30.89 45.68
N LYS A 728 -31.49 -31.27 46.68
CA LYS A 728 -31.82 -31.08 48.10
C LYS A 728 -31.90 -29.60 48.47
N GLN A 729 -30.97 -28.77 48.01
CA GLN A 729 -30.99 -27.31 48.23
C GLN A 729 -32.21 -26.66 47.56
N ILE A 730 -32.56 -27.06 46.34
CA ILE A 730 -33.76 -26.58 45.65
C ILE A 730 -35.03 -27.00 46.43
N GLN A 731 -35.04 -28.22 46.97
CA GLN A 731 -36.17 -28.72 47.75
C GLN A 731 -36.31 -28.00 49.11
N ASP A 732 -35.20 -27.71 49.78
CA ASP A 732 -35.17 -26.95 51.03
C ASP A 732 -35.56 -25.48 50.79
N ALA A 733 -35.10 -24.85 49.69
CA ALA A 733 -35.52 -23.51 49.29
C ALA A 733 -37.03 -23.45 48.97
N ARG A 734 -37.57 -24.48 48.30
CA ARG A 734 -39.02 -24.60 48.07
C ARG A 734 -39.81 -24.77 49.37
N LEU A 735 -39.27 -25.49 50.35
CA LEU A 735 -39.90 -25.63 51.67
C LEU A 735 -39.86 -24.31 52.46
N GLN A 736 -38.75 -23.58 52.43
CA GLN A 736 -38.64 -22.26 53.05
C GLN A 736 -39.60 -21.26 52.39
N SER A 737 -39.67 -21.21 51.06
CA SER A 737 -40.62 -20.35 50.35
C SER A 737 -42.08 -20.68 50.72
N LYS A 738 -42.44 -21.96 50.87
CA LYS A 738 -43.79 -22.35 51.35
C LYS A 738 -44.05 -21.93 52.79
N LEU A 739 -43.05 -21.99 53.67
CA LEU A 739 -43.15 -21.53 55.05
C LEU A 739 -43.33 -20.01 55.11
N GLU A 740 -42.56 -19.26 54.31
CA GLU A 740 -42.67 -17.81 54.17
C GLU A 740 -44.03 -17.41 53.60
N GLN A 741 -44.51 -18.06 52.54
CA GLN A 741 -45.85 -17.85 52.00
C GLN A 741 -46.92 -18.08 53.08
N ARG A 742 -46.80 -19.14 53.88
CA ARG A 742 -47.74 -19.40 54.98
C ARG A 742 -47.67 -18.35 56.09
N LEU A 743 -46.48 -17.86 56.42
CA LEU A 743 -46.27 -16.75 57.37
C LEU A 743 -46.86 -15.45 56.85
N ILE A 744 -46.67 -15.12 55.57
CA ILE A 744 -47.25 -13.95 54.91
C ILE A 744 -48.77 -14.03 54.90
N ILE A 745 -49.34 -15.19 54.54
CA ILE A 745 -50.79 -15.41 54.57
C ILE A 745 -51.33 -15.23 55.99
N THR A 746 -50.67 -15.81 57.00
CA THR A 746 -51.09 -15.65 58.40
C THR A 746 -50.98 -14.20 58.86
N GLY A 747 -49.89 -13.51 58.48
CA GLY A 747 -49.70 -12.09 58.75
C GLY A 747 -50.76 -11.21 58.08
N TRP A 748 -51.15 -11.53 56.85
CA TRP A 748 -52.25 -10.88 56.14
C TRP A 748 -53.60 -11.12 56.82
N PHE A 749 -53.89 -12.36 57.23
CA PHE A 749 -55.12 -12.67 57.96
C PHE A 749 -55.17 -11.92 59.30
N ASP A 750 -54.06 -11.82 60.04
CA ASP A 750 -54.00 -11.05 61.28
C ASP A 750 -54.12 -9.54 61.05
N LEU A 751 -53.55 -9.02 59.96
CA LEU A 751 -53.67 -7.61 59.57
C LEU A 751 -55.11 -7.26 59.16
N VAL A 752 -55.75 -8.11 58.36
CA VAL A 752 -57.16 -7.98 57.98
C VAL A 752 -58.06 -8.09 59.19
N ARG A 753 -57.76 -9.00 60.13
CA ARG A 753 -58.50 -9.13 61.39
C ARG A 753 -58.31 -7.92 62.32
N ARG A 754 -57.11 -7.33 62.36
CA ARG A 754 -56.85 -6.07 63.08
C ARG A 754 -57.57 -4.90 62.42
N ASN A 755 -57.50 -4.75 61.10
CA ASN A 755 -58.24 -3.73 60.37
C ASN A 755 -59.75 -3.88 60.56
N HIS A 756 -60.30 -5.10 60.49
CA HIS A 756 -61.71 -5.31 60.81
C HIS A 756 -62.02 -4.92 62.26
N ARG A 757 -61.15 -5.25 63.22
CA ARG A 757 -61.34 -4.87 64.63
C ARG A 757 -61.20 -3.36 64.86
N ASP A 758 -60.34 -2.69 64.13
CA ASP A 758 -60.14 -1.25 64.16
C ASP A 758 -61.31 -0.52 63.48
N VAL A 759 -61.85 -1.05 62.39
CA VAL A 759 -63.08 -0.57 61.75
C VAL A 759 -64.29 -0.77 62.69
N SER A 760 -64.38 -1.90 63.40
CA SER A 760 -65.40 -2.13 64.44
C SER A 760 -65.24 -1.18 65.64
N ASN A 761 -64.01 -0.85 66.04
CA ASN A 761 -63.72 0.10 67.13
C ASN A 761 -63.94 1.56 66.70
N LEU A 762 -63.74 1.89 65.42
CA LEU A 762 -64.06 3.19 64.81
C LEU A 762 -65.58 3.38 64.69
N ALA A 763 -66.35 2.31 64.50
CA ALA A 763 -67.82 2.37 64.54
C ALA A 763 -68.36 2.65 65.96
N ILE A 764 -67.61 2.33 67.02
CA ILE A 764 -68.00 2.58 68.43
C ILE A 764 -67.58 3.99 68.89
N ARG A 765 -66.63 4.65 68.21
CA ARG A 765 -66.33 6.07 68.47
C ARG A 765 -67.28 6.96 67.66
N SER A 766 -68.47 7.13 68.22
CA SER A 766 -69.49 8.09 67.79
C SER A 766 -68.87 9.43 67.35
N ALA A 767 -69.14 9.84 66.12
CA ALA A 767 -69.03 11.24 65.73
C ALA A 767 -69.81 12.11 66.73
N PRO A 768 -69.30 13.29 67.14
CA PRO A 768 -69.99 14.11 68.12
C PRO A 768 -71.33 14.57 67.53
N SER A 769 -72.42 14.07 68.09
CA SER A 769 -73.80 14.42 67.72
C SER A 769 -74.19 15.84 68.13
N SER A 770 -73.30 16.58 68.80
CA SER A 770 -73.54 17.95 69.21
C SER A 770 -73.12 18.95 68.13
N TRP A 771 -74.06 19.81 67.75
CA TRP A 771 -73.90 20.90 66.77
C TRP A 771 -72.67 21.80 67.06
N LEU A 772 -72.34 22.01 68.33
CA LEU A 772 -71.15 22.74 68.78
C LEU A 772 -69.83 22.05 68.39
N GLY A 773 -69.79 20.72 68.35
CA GLY A 773 -68.61 19.96 67.91
C GLY A 773 -68.35 20.11 66.42
N ARG A 774 -69.41 20.17 65.61
CA ARG A 774 -69.31 20.47 64.17
C ARG A 774 -68.89 21.92 63.92
N GLN A 775 -69.43 22.88 64.65
CA GLN A 775 -69.03 24.29 64.52
C GLN A 775 -67.55 24.53 64.85
N ARG A 776 -67.01 23.91 65.92
CA ARG A 776 -65.59 24.05 66.25
C ARG A 776 -64.66 23.56 65.15
N LYS A 777 -65.01 22.44 64.51
CA LYS A 777 -64.18 21.87 63.43
C LYS A 777 -64.18 22.75 62.17
N ILE A 778 -65.32 23.36 61.85
CA ILE A 778 -65.44 24.30 60.73
C ILE A 778 -64.65 25.58 61.00
N LEU A 779 -64.72 26.12 62.22
CA LEU A 779 -63.94 27.28 62.63
C LEU A 779 -62.43 26.99 62.62
N ASP A 780 -62.00 25.80 63.04
CA ASP A 780 -60.59 25.42 63.06
C ASP A 780 -60.01 25.26 61.64
N ILE A 781 -60.82 24.79 60.69
CA ILE A 781 -60.45 24.70 59.27
C ILE A 781 -60.35 26.11 58.65
N GLN A 782 -61.31 27.00 58.96
CA GLN A 782 -61.29 28.39 58.48
C GLN A 782 -60.13 29.19 59.08
N LEU A 783 -59.74 28.92 60.32
CA LEU A 783 -58.57 29.55 60.96
C LEU A 783 -57.26 29.07 60.33
N ARG A 784 -57.15 27.78 59.99
CA ARG A 784 -55.96 27.23 59.30
C ARG A 784 -55.81 27.76 57.88
N GLN A 785 -56.91 27.99 57.15
CA GLN A 785 -56.90 28.58 55.81
C GLN A 785 -56.54 30.08 55.79
N LYS A 786 -56.59 30.78 56.93
CA LYS A 786 -56.16 32.18 57.03
C LYS A 786 -54.70 32.35 57.51
N LEU A 787 -54.04 31.25 57.87
CA LEU A 787 -52.67 31.22 58.39
C LEU A 787 -51.67 30.57 57.42
N CYS A 788 -52.14 30.06 56.28
CA CYS A 788 -51.34 29.76 55.08
C CYS A 788 -51.70 30.79 54.02
#